data_AF-A0AAD7VDW5-F1
#
_entry.id   AF-A0AAD7VDW5-F1
#
_cell.length_a   1.000
_cell.length_b   1.000
_cell.length_c   1.000
_cell.angle_alpha   90.00
_cell.angle_beta   90.00
_cell.angle_gamma   90.00
#
_symmetry.space_group_name_H-M   'P 1'
#
loop_
_entity.id
_entity.type
_entity.pdbx_description
1 polymer ?
#
loop_
_entity_poly.entity_id
_entity_poly.type
_entity_poly.pdbx_seq_one_letter_code
_entity_poly.pdbx_strand_id
1 'polypeptide(L)'
;MTEKDNQIREIDIPERMQIFEESTGSPIDESSIEEESHWIRNQLVNGMVPWIWKRNTEAMGTPEAMQTPESTRNPQERDGGSLPIDRVDILRFLELHHVQKLDIPFIAMYRKEECPSLLKDLELLEANDDNWEKNEKKPTLKWHKVLWEIQDLDRKWLLLQKRKSALNSYYSKRFEEESHRIYDETRLALNQQLFESVMRSLKAAESEREVDDVDSKFNLHFPPGETGVDEGQYKRPKRKSLYSDYSKAGLWEVANKFGYSSEQFGLQLSIVPMDELEDPKETPEEMASNFTCKLFETPQTVLKGARHMAAVEISCEPSVRKHVRCNFMEHAVISTCPTAEGNVAIDSFHQFAGVKWLREKPLSKFEDAQWLLIQKAEEEKLLQVTIKMPEKDLDRLLNDFNSYYLSYGVSRSAQLWNEQRKLILQDALFGFLIPSMEKAARSLLTSRANNWLRMEYGKVLWNKASVGPYHLKDNDLSSDDEAAPRVMACCCSPGKPTTFVMLDSSGEVIDVLHSGSLTLRSQNVNDQQRKKNDEERVLKFMTDHQPHVVILGAANLSRTRLKEDIYEIIYKMVEENPRDVGHEMDGLSIVYGDESLPCLYEASRISSDQLPGQSGIVKRAVALGRHLQNPLAMIATLCGPVRDILSWKISPLESFLTPDEKYWMVEQVMVDATNQVGLDINLAVSHEWLFAPLQFISGLGPRKAASLQRSLVRDGAIYTRKDFVTTHGLGKIFFVNAVGFLRVRRSGLAASSSQFIDLLDDTRIHPESYGLAQELAKVVYDADGPGDALEMAIEHARDRPTYLKHFDIDDYAKSKKFENKRETFHDIRRELIQGFQDWRKQYEEPSQDEEFYLISGETEETLAEGRIVQATVRRVQPQKAICVLESGLTGMLMKEDYTDDWRDISELSDRLHEGDILSCKIKSIQKNRCQVFLVCRESEMRSHRLQNICNLDTFYHEDQSSLQSKQDKACKEKELAKRHFKPRMIVHPRFQNITADEAMEFLSDKDPGESIIRSSSRGPSYLTLTLKVYHGVYAHKEIVEGGKDH
;
A
#
# COMPACT_ATOMS: atom_id res chain seq x y z
N MET A 1 10.97 11.27 29.03
CA MET A 1 10.58 12.48 28.27
C MET A 1 11.82 13.29 28.02
N THR A 2 12.00 13.73 26.79
CA THR A 2 13.06 14.67 26.39
C THR A 2 12.61 16.11 26.60
N GLU A 3 13.53 17.07 26.54
CA GLU A 3 13.21 18.50 26.58
C GLU A 3 12.32 18.92 25.40
N LYS A 4 12.57 18.34 24.22
CA LYS A 4 11.71 18.51 23.03
C LYS A 4 10.27 18.06 23.29
N ASP A 5 10.07 16.95 23.97
CA ASP A 5 8.71 16.46 24.28
C ASP A 5 7.96 17.45 25.21
N ASN A 6 8.67 18.16 26.08
CA ASN A 6 8.06 19.20 26.92
C ASN A 6 7.68 20.43 26.09
N GLN A 7 8.55 20.88 25.18
CA GLN A 7 8.24 21.97 24.27
C GLN A 7 6.99 21.67 23.42
N ILE A 8 6.91 20.45 22.85
CA ILE A 8 5.74 20.02 22.08
C ILE A 8 4.47 20.13 22.93
N ARG A 9 4.52 19.71 24.20
CA ARG A 9 3.37 19.75 25.11
C ARG A 9 2.92 21.17 25.44
N GLU A 10 3.85 22.11 25.61
CA GLU A 10 3.57 23.50 26.02
C GLU A 10 3.06 24.38 24.87
N ILE A 11 3.50 24.16 23.63
CA ILE A 11 3.09 24.95 22.47
C ILE A 11 1.60 24.69 22.14
N ASP A 12 0.80 25.76 22.00
CA ASP A 12 -0.63 25.75 21.65
C ASP A 12 -0.90 25.55 20.14
N ILE A 13 -0.34 24.48 19.56
CA ILE A 13 -0.53 24.10 18.14
C ILE A 13 -0.74 22.58 18.05
N PRO A 14 -1.66 22.06 17.22
CA PRO A 14 -1.84 20.61 17.02
C PRO A 14 -0.52 19.82 16.93
N GLU A 15 -0.37 18.74 17.70
CA GLU A 15 0.91 18.01 17.79
C GLU A 15 1.40 17.53 16.42
N ARG A 16 0.49 17.03 15.57
CA ARG A 16 0.81 16.61 14.19
C ARG A 16 1.35 17.76 13.34
N MET A 17 0.78 18.96 13.44
CA MET A 17 1.28 20.15 12.74
C MET A 17 2.65 20.58 13.24
N GLN A 18 2.93 20.48 14.54
CA GLN A 18 4.26 20.81 15.07
C GLN A 18 5.34 19.90 14.49
N ILE A 19 5.08 18.60 14.42
CA ILE A 19 6.01 17.62 13.82
C ILE A 19 6.19 17.89 12.33
N PHE A 20 5.09 18.23 11.64
CA PHE A 20 5.10 18.60 10.23
C PHE A 20 5.99 19.82 9.98
N GLU A 21 5.72 20.92 10.69
CA GLU A 21 6.45 22.20 10.57
C GLU A 21 7.93 22.10 10.99
N GLU A 22 8.30 21.23 11.94
CA GLU A 22 9.72 20.98 12.27
C GLU A 22 10.48 20.45 11.03
N SER A 23 9.82 19.65 10.20
CA SER A 23 10.43 19.08 8.99
C SER A 23 10.42 20.03 7.79
N THR A 24 9.29 20.70 7.55
CA THR A 24 9.04 21.53 6.35
C THR A 24 9.44 22.99 6.53
N GLY A 25 9.36 23.52 7.76
CA GLY A 25 9.26 24.96 8.02
C GLY A 25 7.81 25.45 7.91
N SER A 26 7.52 26.63 8.45
CA SER A 26 6.20 27.28 8.36
C SER A 26 6.13 28.19 7.11
N PRO A 27 4.98 28.27 6.42
CA PRO A 27 4.78 29.19 5.30
C PRO A 27 4.84 30.65 5.78
N ILE A 28 5.43 31.51 4.96
CA ILE A 28 5.95 32.82 5.39
C ILE A 28 4.96 33.96 5.13
N ASP A 29 4.16 33.93 4.04
CA ASP A 29 3.35 35.08 3.57
C ASP A 29 2.05 34.66 2.83
N GLU A 30 1.02 35.53 2.75
CA GLU A 30 -0.26 35.24 2.04
C GLU A 30 -0.08 34.93 0.54
N SER A 31 0.83 35.63 -0.16
CA SER A 31 1.13 35.36 -1.57
C SER A 31 1.70 33.97 -1.82
N SER A 32 2.35 33.39 -0.80
CA SER A 32 2.88 32.03 -0.82
C SER A 32 1.75 31.00 -0.91
N ILE A 33 0.66 31.23 -0.17
CA ILE A 33 -0.50 30.32 -0.10
C ILE A 33 -1.26 30.34 -1.43
N GLU A 34 -1.35 31.50 -2.09
CA GLU A 34 -1.95 31.58 -3.43
C GLU A 34 -1.16 30.77 -4.48
N GLU A 35 0.16 30.93 -4.52
CA GLU A 35 1.05 30.16 -5.41
C GLU A 35 0.97 28.65 -5.11
N GLU A 36 0.95 28.28 -3.83
CA GLU A 36 0.78 26.90 -3.38
C GLU A 36 -0.56 26.32 -3.84
N SER A 37 -1.68 27.03 -3.65
CA SER A 37 -3.00 26.55 -4.05
C SER A 37 -3.09 26.26 -5.55
N HIS A 38 -2.44 27.11 -6.36
CA HIS A 38 -2.35 26.91 -7.81
C HIS A 38 -1.51 25.68 -8.15
N TRP A 39 -0.38 25.51 -7.47
CA TRP A 39 0.48 24.35 -7.65
C TRP A 39 -0.22 23.05 -7.26
N ILE A 40 -0.87 22.99 -6.10
CA ILE A 40 -1.61 21.81 -5.61
C ILE A 40 -2.70 21.43 -6.60
N ARG A 41 -3.50 22.40 -7.07
CA ARG A 41 -4.53 22.15 -8.09
C ARG A 41 -3.92 21.52 -9.36
N ASN A 42 -2.80 22.06 -9.84
CA ASN A 42 -2.13 21.51 -11.02
C ASN A 42 -1.62 20.08 -10.79
N GLN A 43 -1.13 19.74 -9.59
CA GLN A 43 -0.70 18.36 -9.28
C GLN A 43 -1.88 17.38 -9.19
N LEU A 44 -3.02 17.81 -8.64
CA LEU A 44 -4.26 17.03 -8.62
C LEU A 44 -4.80 16.79 -10.04
N VAL A 45 -4.71 17.79 -10.92
CA VAL A 45 -5.12 17.70 -12.33
C VAL A 45 -4.14 16.82 -13.13
N ASN A 46 -2.84 16.97 -12.98
CA ASN A 46 -1.86 16.30 -13.87
C ASN A 46 -1.57 14.82 -13.52
N GLY A 47 -2.40 14.17 -12.71
CA GLY A 47 -2.38 12.72 -12.54
C GLY A 47 -1.30 12.16 -11.60
N MET A 48 -0.88 12.92 -10.58
CA MET A 48 -0.15 12.33 -9.44
C MET A 48 -1.04 11.46 -8.54
N VAL A 49 -2.37 11.59 -8.68
CA VAL A 49 -3.38 10.89 -7.90
C VAL A 49 -4.36 10.16 -8.84
N PRO A 50 -3.98 8.98 -9.39
CA PRO A 50 -4.75 8.29 -10.43
C PRO A 50 -6.18 7.91 -10.02
N TRP A 51 -6.44 7.70 -8.73
CA TRP A 51 -7.76 7.29 -8.23
C TRP A 51 -8.82 8.39 -8.34
N ILE A 52 -8.43 9.67 -8.36
CA ILE A 52 -9.35 10.79 -8.57
C ILE A 52 -9.87 10.82 -10.03
N TRP A 53 -9.10 10.27 -10.98
CA TRP A 53 -9.40 10.31 -12.42
C TRP A 53 -10.17 9.10 -12.94
N LYS A 54 -10.24 8.02 -12.16
CA LYS A 54 -10.42 6.65 -12.66
C LYS A 54 -11.82 6.26 -13.14
N ARG A 55 -12.73 7.19 -13.39
CA ARG A 55 -14.14 6.83 -13.66
C ARG A 55 -14.86 7.64 -14.72
N ASN A 56 -14.42 8.87 -15.00
CA ASN A 56 -14.97 9.65 -16.12
C ASN A 56 -14.65 9.09 -17.52
N THR A 57 -13.70 8.15 -17.64
CA THR A 57 -13.31 7.58 -18.94
C THR A 57 -14.02 6.26 -19.29
N GLU A 58 -14.63 5.57 -18.33
CA GLU A 58 -15.34 4.31 -18.58
C GLU A 58 -16.78 4.52 -19.11
N ALA A 59 -17.29 5.77 -19.09
CA ALA A 59 -18.60 6.14 -19.62
C ALA A 59 -18.65 6.34 -21.17
N MET A 60 -17.53 6.19 -21.90
CA MET A 60 -17.53 6.14 -23.37
C MET A 60 -17.43 4.69 -23.86
N GLY A 61 -18.59 4.03 -23.96
CA GLY A 61 -18.71 2.65 -24.44
C GLY A 61 -18.40 2.45 -25.93
N THR A 62 -17.77 1.30 -26.21
CA THR A 62 -17.77 0.46 -27.43
C THR A 62 -17.46 1.09 -28.81
N PRO A 63 -16.44 0.59 -29.54
CA PRO A 63 -16.16 0.98 -30.92
C PRO A 63 -16.92 0.09 -31.94
N GLU A 64 -18.24 0.22 -32.05
CA GLU A 64 -18.99 -0.37 -33.17
C GLU A 64 -20.13 0.57 -33.61
N ALA A 65 -19.79 1.55 -34.46
CA ALA A 65 -20.64 2.09 -35.53
C ALA A 65 -19.98 3.34 -36.16
N MET A 66 -19.08 3.14 -37.12
CA MET A 66 -18.77 4.17 -38.13
C MET A 66 -19.63 3.92 -39.36
N GLN A 67 -20.61 4.79 -39.63
CA GLN A 67 -21.02 5.23 -40.97
C GLN A 67 -22.19 6.23 -40.89
N THR A 68 -21.89 7.53 -40.92
CA THR A 68 -22.33 8.49 -41.97
C THR A 68 -21.84 9.91 -41.61
N PRO A 69 -21.52 10.78 -42.59
CA PRO A 69 -20.97 12.11 -42.34
C PRO A 69 -22.01 13.21 -42.58
N GLU A 70 -22.26 14.10 -41.62
CA GLU A 70 -22.86 15.42 -41.93
C GLU A 70 -22.57 16.50 -40.88
N SER A 71 -21.72 17.45 -41.32
CA SER A 71 -21.76 18.92 -41.16
C SER A 71 -21.97 19.63 -39.80
N THR A 72 -20.97 20.49 -39.51
CA THR A 72 -21.05 21.83 -38.89
C THR A 72 -21.49 21.96 -37.42
N ARG A 73 -20.52 21.90 -36.50
CA ARG A 73 -20.52 22.67 -35.24
C ARG A 73 -19.12 23.20 -34.89
N ASN A 74 -19.08 24.41 -34.34
CA ASN A 74 -17.92 25.27 -34.10
C ASN A 74 -16.83 24.65 -33.20
N PRO A 75 -15.53 24.96 -33.41
CA PRO A 75 -14.42 24.41 -32.62
C PRO A 75 -14.08 25.26 -31.37
N GLN A 76 -15.09 25.62 -30.56
CA GLN A 76 -14.86 26.45 -29.36
C GLN A 76 -15.42 25.88 -28.05
N GLU A 77 -15.97 24.67 -28.07
CA GLU A 77 -16.36 23.93 -26.85
C GLU A 77 -15.74 22.53 -26.90
N ARG A 78 -14.45 22.45 -26.60
CA ARG A 78 -13.84 21.25 -26.03
C ARG A 78 -13.50 21.57 -24.58
N ASP A 79 -14.51 21.67 -23.75
CA ASP A 79 -14.29 21.62 -22.31
C ASP A 79 -14.05 20.15 -21.96
N GLY A 80 -12.77 19.78 -21.84
CA GLY A 80 -12.37 18.49 -21.30
C GLY A 80 -12.86 18.40 -19.86
N GLY A 81 -13.44 17.26 -19.48
CA GLY A 81 -14.08 17.05 -18.18
C GLY A 81 -13.26 17.61 -17.02
N SER A 82 -13.74 18.70 -16.44
CA SER A 82 -13.08 19.39 -15.33
C SER A 82 -13.32 18.60 -14.03
N LEU A 83 -12.26 18.47 -13.23
CA LEU A 83 -12.36 17.96 -11.86
C LEU A 83 -13.36 18.80 -11.06
N PRO A 84 -14.18 18.21 -10.19
CA PRO A 84 -15.15 18.93 -9.36
C PRO A 84 -14.52 19.70 -8.18
N ILE A 85 -13.18 19.79 -8.11
CA ILE A 85 -12.42 20.44 -7.03
C ILE A 85 -12.11 21.89 -7.41
N ASP A 86 -12.59 22.84 -6.60
CA ASP A 86 -12.35 24.27 -6.80
C ASP A 86 -11.03 24.71 -6.14
N ARG A 87 -10.30 25.62 -6.82
CA ARG A 87 -9.09 26.26 -6.27
C ARG A 87 -9.42 27.08 -5.03
N VAL A 88 -10.58 27.76 -5.01
CA VAL A 88 -10.98 28.64 -3.91
C VAL A 88 -11.04 27.85 -2.60
N ASP A 89 -11.56 26.62 -2.66
CA ASP A 89 -11.66 25.77 -1.48
C ASP A 89 -10.29 25.23 -1.03
N ILE A 90 -9.37 24.95 -1.96
CA ILE A 90 -7.98 24.59 -1.62
C ILE A 90 -7.30 25.75 -0.89
N LEU A 91 -7.41 26.97 -1.43
CA LEU A 91 -6.86 28.17 -0.80
C LEU A 91 -7.43 28.33 0.61
N ARG A 92 -8.76 28.19 0.75
CA ARG A 92 -9.42 28.32 2.04
C ARG A 92 -8.99 27.25 3.03
N PHE A 93 -8.80 26.02 2.58
CA PHE A 93 -8.26 24.93 3.40
C PHE A 93 -6.86 25.28 3.92
N LEU A 94 -5.96 25.77 3.06
CA LEU A 94 -4.60 26.16 3.46
C LEU A 94 -4.61 27.32 4.46
N GLU A 95 -5.49 28.32 4.29
CA GLU A 95 -5.68 29.39 5.29
C GLU A 95 -6.11 28.84 6.65
N LEU A 96 -7.10 27.93 6.67
CA LEU A 96 -7.58 27.29 7.90
C LEU A 96 -6.48 26.46 8.56
N HIS A 97 -5.68 25.74 7.76
CA HIS A 97 -4.63 24.85 8.25
C HIS A 97 -3.37 25.60 8.73
N HIS A 98 -2.82 26.48 7.90
CA HIS A 98 -1.56 27.16 8.17
C HIS A 98 -1.70 28.36 9.11
N VAL A 99 -2.75 29.17 8.96
CA VAL A 99 -2.94 30.42 9.71
C VAL A 99 -3.75 30.18 10.98
N GLN A 100 -4.92 29.54 10.85
CA GLN A 100 -5.81 29.29 12.00
C GLN A 100 -5.43 28.05 12.80
N LYS A 101 -4.46 27.25 12.33
CA LYS A 101 -3.97 26.02 12.98
C LYS A 101 -5.10 25.03 13.26
N LEU A 102 -6.01 24.87 12.29
CA LEU A 102 -7.12 23.93 12.36
C LEU A 102 -6.76 22.60 11.70
N ASP A 103 -6.95 21.51 12.43
CA ASP A 103 -6.64 20.14 11.99
C ASP A 103 -7.71 19.64 11.00
N ILE A 104 -7.35 18.65 10.18
CA ILE A 104 -8.22 18.15 9.10
C ILE A 104 -9.61 17.72 9.60
N PRO A 105 -9.75 16.94 10.70
CA PRO A 105 -11.06 16.54 11.17
C PRO A 105 -11.93 17.72 11.62
N PHE A 106 -11.32 18.74 12.23
CA PHE A 106 -12.04 19.94 12.63
C PHE A 106 -12.58 20.70 11.42
N ILE A 107 -11.75 20.89 10.39
CA ILE A 107 -12.16 21.54 9.14
C ILE A 107 -13.28 20.74 8.48
N ALA A 108 -13.10 19.43 8.35
CA ALA A 108 -14.07 18.53 7.72
C ALA A 108 -15.41 18.47 8.46
N MET A 109 -15.41 18.61 9.79
CA MET A 109 -16.63 18.52 10.60
C MET A 109 -17.34 19.87 10.75
N TYR A 110 -16.60 20.95 10.99
CA TYR A 110 -17.14 22.24 11.45
C TYR A 110 -16.91 23.42 10.49
N ARG A 111 -16.20 23.21 9.38
CA ARG A 111 -15.95 24.23 8.34
C ARG A 111 -16.40 23.74 6.96
N LYS A 112 -17.38 22.82 6.93
CA LYS A 112 -17.92 22.19 5.71
C LYS A 112 -18.35 23.20 4.65
N GLU A 113 -18.95 24.30 5.09
CA GLU A 113 -19.45 25.35 4.19
C GLU A 113 -18.32 26.16 3.53
N GLU A 114 -17.12 26.14 4.10
CA GLU A 114 -15.97 26.91 3.61
C GLU A 114 -15.13 26.14 2.58
N CYS A 115 -15.26 24.81 2.52
CA CYS A 115 -14.53 23.96 1.57
C CYS A 115 -15.43 22.87 0.94
N PRO A 116 -16.60 23.21 0.38
CA PRO A 116 -17.59 22.22 -0.03
C PRO A 116 -17.13 21.29 -1.16
N SER A 117 -16.29 21.74 -2.10
CA SER A 117 -15.78 20.89 -3.18
C SER A 117 -14.81 19.81 -2.71
N LEU A 118 -14.11 20.02 -1.58
CA LEU A 118 -13.13 19.08 -1.04
C LEU A 118 -13.77 17.92 -0.27
N LEU A 119 -15.03 18.07 0.13
CA LEU A 119 -15.78 17.15 0.99
C LEU A 119 -16.84 16.32 0.25
N LYS A 120 -16.99 16.53 -1.07
CA LYS A 120 -17.89 15.74 -1.91
C LYS A 120 -17.29 14.35 -2.14
N ASP A 121 -18.11 13.31 -1.92
CA ASP A 121 -17.71 11.93 -2.19
C ASP A 121 -17.59 11.70 -3.70
N LEU A 122 -16.36 11.73 -4.21
CA LEU A 122 -16.05 11.45 -5.62
C LEU A 122 -16.45 10.02 -6.04
N GLU A 123 -16.59 9.10 -5.08
CA GLU A 123 -16.97 7.69 -5.32
C GLU A 123 -18.50 7.48 -5.45
N LEU A 124 -19.33 8.42 -4.99
CA LEU A 124 -20.80 8.31 -5.00
C LEU A 124 -21.49 9.02 -6.18
N LEU A 125 -20.74 9.73 -7.03
CA LEU A 125 -21.26 10.48 -8.17
C LEU A 125 -21.72 9.58 -9.35
N GLU A 126 -21.54 8.26 -9.28
CA GLU A 126 -21.89 7.32 -10.37
C GLU A 126 -23.15 6.48 -10.13
N ALA A 127 -23.81 6.62 -8.98
CA ALA A 127 -25.17 6.12 -8.85
C ALA A 127 -26.11 7.20 -9.41
N ASN A 128 -26.24 7.27 -10.75
CA ASN A 128 -27.40 7.87 -11.39
C ASN A 128 -28.65 7.12 -10.89
N ASP A 129 -29.19 7.58 -9.78
CA ASP A 129 -30.57 7.34 -9.41
C ASP A 129 -31.17 8.72 -9.24
N ASP A 130 -31.86 9.17 -10.30
CA ASP A 130 -32.72 10.36 -10.35
C ASP A 130 -33.93 10.18 -9.41
N ASN A 131 -33.67 9.85 -8.16
CA ASN A 131 -34.65 9.65 -7.12
C ASN A 131 -34.30 10.55 -5.94
N TRP A 132 -34.55 11.85 -6.14
CA TRP A 132 -34.42 12.92 -5.16
C TRP A 132 -35.39 12.78 -3.95
N GLU A 133 -36.17 11.70 -3.85
CA GLU A 133 -37.19 11.49 -2.81
C GLU A 133 -36.77 10.64 -1.60
N LYS A 134 -35.47 10.38 -1.36
CA LYS A 134 -35.01 9.70 -0.12
C LYS A 134 -33.87 10.43 0.60
N ASN A 135 -34.20 11.59 1.16
CA ASN A 135 -33.34 12.35 2.10
C ASN A 135 -33.30 11.76 3.53
N GLU A 136 -33.28 10.42 3.65
CA GLU A 136 -33.02 9.69 4.90
C GLU A 136 -31.92 8.63 4.73
N LYS A 137 -30.87 8.91 3.95
CA LYS A 137 -29.67 8.07 3.98
C LYS A 137 -29.01 8.24 5.36
N LYS A 138 -28.90 7.14 6.12
CA LYS A 138 -28.18 7.12 7.41
C LYS A 138 -26.78 7.72 7.22
N PRO A 139 -26.31 8.60 8.12
CA PRO A 139 -24.95 9.14 8.06
C PRO A 139 -23.94 7.98 8.13
N THR A 140 -22.92 8.05 7.29
CA THR A 140 -21.82 7.07 7.23
C THR A 140 -20.50 7.77 7.51
N LEU A 141 -19.56 7.05 8.12
CA LEU A 141 -18.19 7.53 8.26
C LEU A 141 -17.57 7.80 6.90
N LYS A 142 -16.82 8.88 6.79
CA LYS A 142 -16.09 9.25 5.57
C LYS A 142 -14.60 9.31 5.83
N TRP A 143 -13.82 8.72 4.94
CA TRP A 143 -12.37 8.92 4.94
C TRP A 143 -12.07 10.15 4.07
N HIS A 144 -11.55 11.23 4.65
CA HIS A 144 -11.36 12.52 3.98
C HIS A 144 -10.09 12.52 3.09
N LYS A 145 -10.01 11.56 2.18
CA LYS A 145 -8.83 11.28 1.32
C LYS A 145 -8.31 12.55 0.62
N VAL A 146 -9.21 13.39 0.10
CA VAL A 146 -8.84 14.61 -0.63
C VAL A 146 -8.10 15.62 0.27
N LEU A 147 -8.55 15.82 1.51
CA LEU A 147 -7.89 16.73 2.45
C LEU A 147 -6.49 16.23 2.83
N TRP A 148 -6.36 14.92 3.03
CA TRP A 148 -5.08 14.27 3.32
C TRP A 148 -4.10 14.33 2.14
N GLU A 149 -4.59 14.17 0.90
CA GLU A 149 -3.77 14.35 -0.31
C GLU A 149 -3.32 15.81 -0.47
N ILE A 150 -4.20 16.78 -0.18
CA ILE A 150 -3.83 18.21 -0.19
C ILE A 150 -2.72 18.47 0.83
N GLN A 151 -2.80 17.89 2.04
CA GLN A 151 -1.74 18.02 3.04
C GLN A 151 -0.41 17.36 2.61
N ASP A 152 -0.45 16.20 1.93
CA ASP A 152 0.78 15.58 1.38
C ASP A 152 1.38 16.44 0.26
N LEU A 153 0.55 17.10 -0.54
CA LEU A 153 0.99 18.05 -1.57
C LEU A 153 1.55 19.33 -0.96
N ASP A 154 0.91 19.93 0.05
CA ASP A 154 1.45 21.04 0.85
C ASP A 154 2.85 20.71 1.38
N ARG A 155 3.02 19.52 1.98
CA ARG A 155 4.32 19.05 2.45
C ARG A 155 5.39 19.05 1.34
N LYS A 156 5.04 18.52 0.17
CA LYS A 156 5.96 18.46 -0.98
C LYS A 156 6.27 19.85 -1.50
N TRP A 157 5.30 20.75 -1.51
CA TRP A 157 5.48 22.13 -1.92
C TRP A 157 6.42 22.88 -0.97
N LEU A 158 6.21 22.80 0.35
CA LEU A 158 7.09 23.43 1.34
C LEU A 158 8.53 22.89 1.26
N LEU A 159 8.71 21.57 1.13
CA LEU A 159 10.04 20.98 0.94
C LEU A 159 10.71 21.44 -0.36
N LEU A 160 9.93 21.56 -1.45
CA LEU A 160 10.41 22.09 -2.71
C LEU A 160 10.87 23.55 -2.57
N GLN A 161 10.10 24.41 -1.90
CA GLN A 161 10.48 25.81 -1.67
C GLN A 161 11.71 25.94 -0.76
N LYS A 162 11.78 25.15 0.30
CA LYS A 162 12.97 25.06 1.18
C LYS A 162 14.22 24.65 0.40
N ARG A 163 14.09 23.70 -0.54
CA ARG A 163 15.18 23.29 -1.42
C ARG A 163 15.56 24.39 -2.41
N LYS A 164 14.57 25.06 -3.03
CA LYS A 164 14.80 26.18 -3.95
C LYS A 164 15.52 27.34 -3.28
N SER A 165 15.11 27.73 -2.07
CA SER A 165 15.76 28.81 -1.32
C SER A 165 17.20 28.45 -0.92
N ALA A 166 17.44 27.21 -0.46
CA ALA A 166 18.78 26.73 -0.16
C ALA A 166 19.69 26.73 -1.40
N LEU A 167 19.20 26.26 -2.55
CA LEU A 167 19.95 26.28 -3.81
C LEU A 167 20.19 27.69 -4.31
N ASN A 168 19.20 28.58 -4.20
CA ASN A 168 19.33 30.00 -4.56
C ASN A 168 20.47 30.66 -3.79
N SER A 169 20.55 30.47 -2.47
CA SER A 169 21.66 30.98 -1.65
C SER A 169 23.00 30.34 -2.02
N TYR A 170 23.03 29.03 -2.29
CA TYR A 170 24.23 28.32 -2.71
C TYR A 170 24.76 28.81 -4.07
N TYR A 171 23.87 28.97 -5.06
CA TYR A 171 24.23 29.42 -6.40
C TYR A 171 24.79 30.84 -6.38
N SER A 172 24.14 31.78 -5.68
CA SER A 172 24.64 33.15 -5.55
C SER A 172 26.04 33.20 -4.94
N LYS A 173 26.25 32.50 -3.83
CA LYS A 173 27.58 32.45 -3.19
C LYS A 173 28.65 31.87 -4.11
N ARG A 174 28.33 30.78 -4.81
CA ARG A 174 29.28 30.11 -5.69
C ARG A 174 29.60 30.93 -6.93
N PHE A 175 28.61 31.64 -7.48
CA PHE A 175 28.80 32.57 -8.58
C PHE A 175 29.67 33.76 -8.18
N GLU A 176 29.45 34.36 -7.00
CA GLU A 176 30.31 35.40 -6.43
C GLU A 176 31.77 34.93 -6.34
N GLU A 177 32.01 33.75 -5.75
CA GLU A 177 33.36 33.16 -5.66
C GLU A 177 34.03 32.95 -7.02
N GLU A 178 33.28 32.54 -8.04
CA GLU A 178 33.81 32.31 -9.39
C GLU A 178 34.06 33.61 -10.16
N SER A 179 33.16 34.60 -10.03
CA SER A 179 33.29 35.91 -10.64
C SER A 179 34.58 36.63 -10.23
N HIS A 180 35.01 36.46 -8.97
CA HIS A 180 36.27 37.01 -8.47
C HIS A 180 37.52 36.35 -9.07
N ARG A 181 37.41 35.17 -9.70
CA ARG A 181 38.54 34.42 -10.27
C ARG A 181 38.79 34.70 -11.75
N ILE A 182 37.84 35.33 -12.44
CA ILE A 182 37.87 35.53 -13.89
C ILE A 182 38.23 36.98 -14.20
N TYR A 183 39.35 37.17 -14.92
CA TYR A 183 39.83 38.50 -15.35
C TYR A 183 39.38 38.88 -16.76
N ASP A 184 38.82 37.95 -17.53
CA ASP A 184 38.31 38.18 -18.88
C ASP A 184 36.87 38.72 -18.85
N GLU A 185 36.68 39.95 -19.30
CA GLU A 185 35.39 40.63 -19.32
C GLU A 185 34.33 39.90 -20.17
N THR A 186 34.74 39.27 -21.27
CA THR A 186 33.80 38.58 -22.17
C THR A 186 33.27 37.29 -21.55
N ARG A 187 34.15 36.53 -20.89
CA ARG A 187 33.78 35.32 -20.15
C ARG A 187 32.95 35.63 -18.92
N LEU A 188 33.22 36.74 -18.24
CA LEU A 188 32.44 37.21 -17.10
C LEU A 188 31.00 37.56 -17.51
N ALA A 189 30.83 38.29 -18.62
CA ALA A 189 29.51 38.63 -19.16
C ALA A 189 28.69 37.39 -19.55
N LEU A 190 29.31 36.41 -20.21
CA LEU A 190 28.66 35.14 -20.55
C LEU A 190 28.22 34.35 -19.30
N ASN A 191 29.10 34.25 -18.30
CA ASN A 191 28.78 33.60 -17.04
C ASN A 191 27.63 34.29 -16.30
N GLN A 192 27.55 35.62 -16.36
CA GLN A 192 26.45 36.37 -15.78
C GLN A 192 25.12 36.04 -16.47
N GLN A 193 25.09 35.99 -17.80
CA GLN A 193 23.90 35.59 -18.56
C GLN A 193 23.46 34.16 -18.23
N LEU A 194 24.40 33.22 -18.16
CA LEU A 194 24.13 31.83 -17.77
C LEU A 194 23.59 31.74 -16.34
N PHE A 195 24.16 32.50 -15.39
CA PHE A 195 23.68 32.55 -14.02
C PHE A 195 22.24 33.10 -13.95
N GLU A 196 21.96 34.22 -14.60
CA GLU A 196 20.61 34.79 -14.67
C GLU A 196 19.59 33.83 -15.31
N SER A 197 19.99 33.09 -16.35
CA SER A 197 19.19 32.03 -16.96
C SER A 197 18.88 30.90 -15.96
N VAL A 198 19.90 30.37 -15.27
CA VAL A 198 19.73 29.31 -14.26
C VAL A 198 18.80 29.76 -13.14
N MET A 199 18.94 31.00 -12.65
CA MET A 199 18.11 31.54 -11.59
C MET A 199 16.65 31.71 -12.05
N ARG A 200 16.43 32.10 -13.30
CA ARG A 200 15.09 32.15 -13.92
C ARG A 200 14.47 30.76 -14.00
N SER A 201 15.22 29.76 -14.45
CA SER A 201 14.77 28.37 -14.50
C SER A 201 14.50 27.79 -13.11
N LEU A 202 15.33 28.11 -12.10
CA LEU A 202 15.13 27.70 -10.72
C LEU A 202 13.81 28.27 -10.18
N LYS A 203 13.53 29.55 -10.43
CA LYS A 203 12.27 30.19 -10.01
C LYS A 203 11.06 29.53 -10.68
N ALA A 204 11.14 29.26 -11.98
CA ALA A 204 10.07 28.65 -12.77
C ALA A 204 9.85 27.15 -12.50
N ALA A 205 10.82 26.44 -11.90
CA ALA A 205 10.71 25.01 -11.64
C ALA A 205 9.55 24.69 -10.67
N GLU A 206 8.65 23.80 -11.10
CA GLU A 206 7.45 23.37 -10.37
C GLU A 206 7.60 21.98 -9.75
N SER A 207 8.65 21.22 -10.08
CA SER A 207 8.85 19.88 -9.52
C SER A 207 10.29 19.66 -9.06
N GLU A 208 10.47 18.71 -8.15
CA GLU A 208 11.81 18.32 -7.69
C GLU A 208 12.71 17.87 -8.85
N ARG A 209 12.14 17.20 -9.86
CA ARG A 209 12.85 16.77 -11.06
C ARG A 209 13.34 17.94 -11.91
N GLU A 210 12.53 18.99 -12.04
CA GLU A 210 12.95 20.21 -12.74
C GLU A 210 14.04 20.95 -11.95
N VAL A 211 13.97 20.94 -10.61
CA VAL A 211 15.04 21.48 -9.77
C VAL A 211 16.34 20.68 -9.94
N ASP A 212 16.28 19.34 -10.03
CA ASP A 212 17.43 18.48 -10.32
C ASP A 212 18.03 18.78 -11.72
N ASP A 213 17.18 19.06 -12.72
CA ASP A 213 17.63 19.45 -14.06
C ASP A 213 18.38 20.80 -14.01
N VAL A 214 17.85 21.78 -13.27
CA VAL A 214 18.48 23.10 -13.07
C VAL A 214 19.80 22.97 -12.31
N ASP A 215 19.85 22.15 -11.26
CA ASP A 215 21.08 21.87 -10.50
C ASP A 215 22.14 21.17 -11.37
N SER A 216 21.71 20.28 -12.27
CA SER A 216 22.60 19.66 -13.25
C SER A 216 23.20 20.70 -14.22
N LYS A 217 22.39 21.64 -14.73
CA LYS A 217 22.86 22.75 -15.58
C LYS A 217 23.82 23.67 -14.81
N PHE A 218 23.49 24.04 -13.56
CA PHE A 218 24.36 24.88 -12.74
C PHE A 218 25.71 24.22 -12.49
N ASN A 219 25.73 22.96 -12.04
CA ASN A 219 26.96 22.25 -11.72
C ASN A 219 27.83 21.92 -12.95
N LEU A 220 27.25 21.91 -14.16
CA LEU A 220 27.99 21.77 -15.42
C LEU A 220 28.88 23.00 -15.67
N HIS A 221 28.33 24.21 -15.52
CA HIS A 221 29.03 25.47 -15.80
C HIS A 221 29.79 26.01 -14.58
N PHE A 222 29.26 25.81 -13.38
CA PHE A 222 29.84 26.24 -12.10
C PHE A 222 30.11 25.03 -11.21
N PRO A 223 31.11 24.19 -11.55
CA PRO A 223 31.42 23.02 -10.75
C PRO A 223 31.76 23.44 -9.31
N PRO A 224 31.42 22.61 -8.30
CA PRO A 224 31.72 22.92 -6.90
C PRO A 224 33.22 23.19 -6.75
N GLY A 225 33.55 24.36 -6.19
CA GLY A 225 34.93 24.79 -6.03
C GLY A 225 35.70 23.87 -5.09
N GLU A 226 37.02 23.84 -5.22
CA GLU A 226 37.89 23.35 -4.14
C GLU A 226 37.53 24.19 -2.90
N THR A 227 36.93 23.60 -1.87
CA THR A 227 36.84 24.27 -0.57
C THR A 227 38.27 24.64 -0.19
N GLY A 228 38.50 25.95 -0.02
CA GLY A 228 39.73 26.45 0.57
C GLY A 228 40.02 25.67 1.84
N VAL A 229 41.31 25.44 2.07
CA VAL A 229 41.87 24.70 3.19
C VAL A 229 41.25 25.17 4.52
N ASP A 230 40.27 24.43 5.03
CA ASP A 230 40.13 24.26 6.48
C ASP A 230 41.04 23.08 6.84
N GLU A 231 42.08 23.37 7.63
CA GLU A 231 43.05 22.38 8.09
C GLU A 231 42.35 21.20 8.78
N GLY A 232 42.23 20.06 8.09
CA GLY A 232 41.90 18.79 8.72
C GLY A 232 40.88 17.86 8.04
N GLN A 233 40.21 18.25 6.94
CA GLN A 233 39.26 17.34 6.27
C GLN A 233 39.80 16.72 4.97
N TYR A 234 39.64 15.39 4.86
CA TYR A 234 40.07 14.57 3.73
C TYR A 234 39.71 15.20 2.37
N LYS A 235 40.71 15.31 1.47
CA LYS A 235 40.49 15.76 0.08
C LYS A 235 39.49 14.82 -0.61
N ARG A 236 38.31 15.34 -0.99
CA ARG A 236 37.40 14.62 -1.88
C ARG A 236 38.10 14.34 -3.22
N PRO A 237 37.92 13.15 -3.83
CA PRO A 237 38.50 12.83 -5.14
C PRO A 237 38.07 13.85 -6.20
N LYS A 238 39.02 14.31 -7.02
CA LYS A 238 38.72 15.19 -8.17
C LYS A 238 37.83 14.44 -9.16
N ARG A 239 36.56 14.83 -9.30
CA ARG A 239 35.74 14.42 -10.44
C ARG A 239 36.20 15.21 -11.67
N LYS A 240 37.16 14.67 -12.43
CA LYS A 240 37.49 15.21 -13.75
C LYS A 240 36.43 14.75 -14.73
N SER A 241 35.62 15.66 -15.26
CA SER A 241 34.73 15.38 -16.38
C SER A 241 35.44 15.73 -17.68
N LEU A 242 35.17 14.96 -18.74
CA LEU A 242 35.66 15.26 -20.09
C LEU A 242 35.26 16.68 -20.52
N TYR A 243 34.04 17.11 -20.15
CA TYR A 243 33.56 18.47 -20.33
C TYR A 243 34.48 19.53 -19.70
N SER A 244 34.90 19.36 -18.44
CA SER A 244 35.79 20.31 -17.76
C SER A 244 37.18 20.36 -18.40
N ASP A 245 37.69 19.21 -18.84
CA ASP A 245 38.98 19.13 -19.53
C ASP A 245 38.92 19.80 -20.91
N TYR A 246 37.80 19.66 -21.63
CA TYR A 246 37.56 20.30 -22.94
C TYR A 246 37.35 21.82 -22.82
N SER A 247 36.60 22.25 -21.80
CA SER A 247 36.40 23.67 -21.49
C SER A 247 37.73 24.37 -21.17
N LYS A 248 38.60 23.73 -20.35
CA LYS A 248 39.96 24.23 -20.04
C LYS A 248 40.89 24.28 -21.25
N ALA A 249 40.68 23.39 -22.22
CA ALA A 249 41.45 23.36 -23.46
C ALA A 249 41.00 24.41 -24.50
N GLY A 250 39.97 25.21 -24.20
CA GLY A 250 39.49 26.27 -25.09
C GLY A 250 38.54 25.80 -26.19
N LEU A 251 38.08 24.54 -26.17
CA LEU A 251 37.19 23.99 -27.21
C LEU A 251 35.80 24.64 -27.25
N TRP A 252 35.45 25.49 -26.28
CA TRP A 252 34.14 26.13 -26.16
C TRP A 252 33.92 27.16 -27.26
N GLU A 253 35.00 27.74 -27.80
CA GLU A 253 34.93 28.62 -28.96
C GLU A 253 34.47 27.88 -30.21
N VAL A 254 34.93 26.64 -30.42
CA VAL A 254 34.48 25.77 -31.52
C VAL A 254 33.04 25.31 -31.28
N ALA A 255 32.69 24.98 -30.04
CA ALA A 255 31.34 24.55 -29.69
C ALA A 255 30.27 25.62 -29.99
N ASN A 256 30.57 26.88 -29.65
CA ASN A 256 29.70 28.03 -29.92
C ASN A 256 29.47 28.31 -31.42
N LYS A 257 30.26 27.70 -32.32
CA LYS A 257 30.13 27.86 -33.78
C LYS A 257 29.25 26.78 -34.41
N PHE A 258 28.88 25.73 -33.69
CA PHE A 258 27.96 24.72 -34.22
C PHE A 258 26.57 25.28 -34.46
N GLY A 259 26.08 26.27 -33.70
CA GLY A 259 24.78 26.87 -33.98
C GLY A 259 24.16 27.57 -32.77
N TYR A 260 22.86 27.37 -32.56
CA TYR A 260 22.14 27.88 -31.39
C TYR A 260 22.76 27.40 -30.08
N SER A 261 22.71 28.24 -29.05
CA SER A 261 23.00 27.82 -27.68
C SER A 261 21.99 26.77 -27.19
N SER A 262 22.34 26.02 -26.13
CA SER A 262 21.43 25.03 -25.54
C SER A 262 20.09 25.66 -25.13
N GLU A 263 20.12 26.87 -24.56
CA GLU A 263 18.94 27.64 -24.15
C GLU A 263 18.09 28.07 -25.35
N GLN A 264 18.72 28.59 -26.42
CA GLN A 264 18.01 28.98 -27.64
C GLN A 264 17.31 27.78 -28.29
N PHE A 265 17.99 26.64 -28.37
CA PHE A 265 17.40 25.41 -28.87
C PHE A 265 16.23 24.93 -28.00
N GLY A 266 16.37 24.99 -26.67
CA GLY A 266 15.29 24.69 -25.74
C GLY A 266 14.07 25.61 -25.90
N LEU A 267 14.28 26.90 -26.16
CA LEU A 267 13.21 27.86 -26.43
C LEU A 267 12.49 27.58 -27.75
N GLN A 268 13.22 27.18 -28.78
CA GLN A 268 12.65 26.85 -30.09
C GLN A 268 11.76 25.59 -30.02
N LEU A 269 12.15 24.60 -29.21
CA LEU A 269 11.30 23.45 -28.88
C LEU A 269 10.03 23.83 -28.10
N SER A 270 10.03 24.97 -27.41
CA SER A 270 8.87 25.51 -26.67
C SER A 270 7.98 26.46 -27.50
N ILE A 271 8.14 26.47 -28.83
CA ILE A 271 7.27 27.17 -29.80
C ILE A 271 7.49 28.71 -29.82
N VAL A 272 8.74 29.17 -29.61
CA VAL A 272 9.15 30.54 -29.97
C VAL A 272 9.98 30.46 -31.26
N PRO A 273 9.46 30.88 -32.43
CA PRO A 273 10.26 30.93 -33.66
C PRO A 273 11.34 32.00 -33.51
N MET A 274 12.59 31.58 -33.66
CA MET A 274 13.78 32.43 -33.59
C MET A 274 14.30 32.77 -34.99
N ASP A 275 15.16 33.78 -35.08
CA ASP A 275 15.83 34.21 -36.31
C ASP A 275 16.66 33.08 -36.94
N GLU A 276 16.79 33.09 -38.27
CA GLU A 276 17.51 32.06 -39.03
C GLU A 276 18.99 31.94 -38.61
N LEU A 277 19.47 30.70 -38.51
CA LEU A 277 20.84 30.40 -38.12
C LEU A 277 21.85 30.83 -39.19
N GLU A 278 22.76 31.75 -38.86
CA GLU A 278 23.88 32.12 -39.74
C GLU A 278 25.02 31.09 -39.69
N ASP A 279 25.28 30.41 -40.80
CA ASP A 279 26.37 29.43 -40.89
C ASP A 279 27.75 30.08 -41.08
N PRO A 280 28.82 29.56 -40.43
CA PRO A 280 30.18 30.01 -40.67
C PRO A 280 30.62 29.84 -42.13
N LYS A 281 31.38 30.83 -42.63
CA LYS A 281 31.95 30.79 -43.99
C LYS A 281 33.03 29.72 -44.15
N GLU A 282 33.75 29.42 -43.07
CA GLU A 282 34.80 28.39 -42.99
C GLU A 282 34.20 27.01 -42.74
N THR A 283 34.87 25.96 -43.25
CA THR A 283 34.46 24.58 -43.01
C THR A 283 34.77 24.14 -41.56
N PRO A 284 34.06 23.13 -41.01
CA PRO A 284 34.32 22.65 -39.65
C PRO A 284 35.77 22.21 -39.40
N GLU A 285 36.42 21.63 -40.41
CA GLU A 285 37.78 21.11 -40.32
C GLU A 285 38.85 22.21 -40.34
N GLU A 286 38.63 23.28 -41.12
CA GLU A 286 39.48 24.47 -41.14
C GLU A 286 39.44 25.17 -39.78
N MET A 287 38.24 25.34 -39.21
CA MET A 287 38.07 25.94 -37.89
C MET A 287 38.73 25.08 -36.80
N ALA A 288 38.53 23.76 -36.83
CA ALA A 288 39.10 22.85 -35.83
C ALA A 288 40.63 22.76 -35.90
N SER A 289 41.24 23.02 -37.05
CA SER A 289 42.70 23.02 -37.22
C SER A 289 43.38 24.09 -36.34
N ASN A 290 42.68 25.20 -36.07
CA ASN A 290 43.17 26.29 -35.22
C ASN A 290 43.28 25.92 -33.73
N PHE A 291 42.64 24.83 -33.29
CA PHE A 291 42.56 24.40 -31.89
C PHE A 291 43.27 23.07 -31.62
N THR A 292 44.15 22.64 -32.51
CA THR A 292 44.98 21.44 -32.31
C THR A 292 46.02 21.67 -31.20
N CYS A 293 46.17 20.71 -30.30
CA CYS A 293 47.11 20.80 -29.17
C CYS A 293 47.62 19.42 -28.75
N LYS A 294 48.50 19.33 -27.74
CA LYS A 294 49.03 18.04 -27.26
C LYS A 294 47.95 17.05 -26.77
N LEU A 295 46.76 17.55 -26.44
CA LEU A 295 45.60 16.72 -26.05
C LEU A 295 44.71 16.34 -27.24
N PHE A 296 44.79 17.08 -28.36
CA PHE A 296 43.98 16.89 -29.57
C PHE A 296 44.88 16.99 -30.80
N GLU A 297 45.44 15.86 -31.21
CA GLU A 297 46.45 15.78 -32.27
C GLU A 297 45.89 16.03 -33.68
N THR A 298 44.58 15.82 -33.89
CA THR A 298 43.95 15.97 -35.21
C THR A 298 42.70 16.86 -35.15
N PRO A 299 42.36 17.58 -36.25
CA PRO A 299 41.12 18.36 -36.33
C PRO A 299 39.86 17.53 -36.04
N GLN A 300 39.86 16.25 -36.39
CA GLN A 300 38.76 15.33 -36.09
C GLN A 300 38.60 15.06 -34.59
N THR A 301 39.71 14.96 -33.83
CA THR A 301 39.65 14.82 -32.37
C THR A 301 39.14 16.08 -31.68
N VAL A 302 39.52 17.26 -32.19
CA VAL A 302 38.99 18.56 -31.76
C VAL A 302 37.47 18.62 -32.00
N LEU A 303 37.01 18.29 -33.21
CA LEU A 303 35.58 18.25 -33.53
C LEU A 303 34.82 17.23 -32.68
N LYS A 304 35.39 16.05 -32.40
CA LYS A 304 34.77 15.06 -31.51
C LYS A 304 34.63 15.61 -30.08
N GLY A 305 35.67 16.26 -29.55
CA GLY A 305 35.61 16.88 -28.22
C GLY A 305 34.59 18.03 -28.15
N ALA A 306 34.57 18.90 -29.15
CA ALA A 306 33.63 20.01 -29.23
C ALA A 306 32.17 19.53 -29.41
N ARG A 307 31.94 18.48 -30.22
CA ARG A 307 30.62 17.84 -30.36
C ARG A 307 30.12 17.24 -29.05
N HIS A 308 30.98 16.52 -28.33
CA HIS A 308 30.65 15.97 -27.03
C HIS A 308 30.26 17.07 -26.03
N MET A 309 30.96 18.20 -26.06
CA MET A 309 30.66 19.34 -25.20
C MET A 309 29.27 19.93 -25.50
N ALA A 310 28.97 20.17 -26.78
CA ALA A 310 27.66 20.64 -27.22
C ALA A 310 26.54 19.64 -26.89
N ALA A 311 26.79 18.33 -27.05
CA ALA A 311 25.83 17.28 -26.72
C ALA A 311 25.51 17.24 -25.21
N VAL A 312 26.53 17.40 -24.35
CA VAL A 312 26.36 17.48 -22.90
C VAL A 312 25.57 18.74 -22.51
N GLU A 313 25.89 19.90 -23.07
CA GLU A 313 25.16 21.16 -22.82
C GLU A 313 23.68 21.05 -23.19
N ILE A 314 23.37 20.52 -24.39
CA ILE A 314 21.99 20.26 -24.81
C ILE A 314 21.29 19.26 -23.87
N SER A 315 22.00 18.21 -23.44
CA SER A 315 21.43 17.18 -22.56
C SER A 315 21.14 17.66 -21.13
N CYS A 316 21.83 18.72 -20.68
CA CYS A 316 21.68 19.34 -19.37
C CYS A 316 20.68 20.50 -19.37
N GLU A 317 20.20 20.96 -20.54
CA GLU A 317 19.24 22.06 -20.63
C GLU A 317 17.84 21.65 -20.13
N PRO A 318 17.28 22.31 -19.09
CA PRO A 318 15.98 21.94 -18.51
C PRO A 318 14.83 21.90 -19.52
N SER A 319 14.75 22.87 -20.45
CA SER A 319 13.67 22.93 -21.45
C SER A 319 13.73 21.75 -22.42
N VAL A 320 14.92 21.37 -22.88
CA VAL A 320 15.13 20.20 -23.76
C VAL A 320 14.76 18.91 -23.02
N ARG A 321 15.25 18.77 -21.77
CA ARG A 321 14.94 17.61 -20.91
C ARG A 321 13.44 17.48 -20.67
N LYS A 322 12.74 18.59 -20.41
CA LYS A 322 11.28 18.62 -20.23
C LYS A 322 10.56 18.15 -21.48
N HIS A 323 10.93 18.65 -22.66
CA HIS A 323 10.32 18.24 -23.94
C HIS A 323 10.51 16.75 -24.21
N VAL A 324 11.74 16.24 -24.10
CA VAL A 324 12.03 14.80 -24.32
C VAL A 324 11.33 13.93 -23.27
N ARG A 325 11.28 14.38 -22.02
CA ARG A 325 10.56 13.67 -20.95
C ARG A 325 9.08 13.54 -21.26
N CYS A 326 8.41 14.61 -21.67
CA CYS A 326 6.99 14.54 -22.02
C CYS A 326 6.73 13.51 -23.12
N ASN A 327 7.49 13.59 -24.22
CA ASN A 327 7.34 12.66 -25.34
C ASN A 327 7.66 11.21 -24.95
N PHE A 328 8.71 11.00 -24.15
CA PHE A 328 9.08 9.66 -23.67
C PHE A 328 8.03 9.09 -22.72
N MET A 329 7.51 9.89 -21.78
CA MET A 329 6.52 9.41 -20.80
C MET A 329 5.16 9.09 -21.43
N GLU A 330 4.83 9.72 -22.56
CA GLU A 330 3.60 9.47 -23.32
C GLU A 330 3.68 8.18 -24.15
N HIS A 331 4.82 7.94 -24.81
CA HIS A 331 4.96 6.85 -25.79
C HIS A 331 5.80 5.66 -25.34
N ALA A 332 6.50 5.73 -24.21
CA ALA A 332 7.31 4.60 -23.73
C ALA A 332 6.44 3.39 -23.38
N VAL A 333 6.98 2.23 -23.71
CA VAL A 333 6.36 0.92 -23.49
C VAL A 333 7.30 0.01 -22.70
N ILE A 334 6.72 -0.83 -21.85
CA ILE A 334 7.41 -1.80 -21.02
C ILE A 334 7.17 -3.19 -21.58
N SER A 335 8.22 -4.00 -21.64
CA SER A 335 8.11 -5.43 -21.90
C SER A 335 8.90 -6.23 -20.86
N THR A 336 8.37 -7.40 -20.51
CA THR A 336 9.01 -8.34 -19.56
C THR A 336 9.28 -9.66 -20.24
N CYS A 337 10.49 -10.18 -20.03
CA CYS A 337 10.94 -11.46 -20.57
C CYS A 337 11.52 -12.31 -19.44
N PRO A 338 11.11 -13.58 -19.26
CA PRO A 338 11.64 -14.42 -18.20
C PRO A 338 13.07 -14.87 -18.49
N THR A 339 13.93 -14.84 -17.47
CA THR A 339 15.30 -15.38 -17.54
C THR A 339 15.27 -16.91 -17.60
N ALA A 340 16.42 -17.55 -17.75
CA ALA A 340 16.50 -19.01 -17.71
C ALA A 340 15.96 -19.57 -16.38
N GLU A 341 16.31 -18.93 -15.27
CA GLU A 341 15.86 -19.28 -13.92
C GLU A 341 14.38 -18.94 -13.71
N GLY A 342 13.93 -17.73 -14.12
CA GLY A 342 12.53 -17.34 -13.99
C GLY A 342 11.55 -18.18 -14.80
N ASN A 343 11.98 -18.79 -15.90
CA ASN A 343 11.13 -19.74 -16.62
C ASN A 343 10.84 -21.02 -15.84
N VAL A 344 11.75 -21.44 -14.96
CA VAL A 344 11.61 -22.64 -14.12
C VAL A 344 10.94 -22.29 -12.79
N ALA A 345 11.31 -21.16 -12.18
CA ALA A 345 10.82 -20.75 -10.87
C ALA A 345 9.41 -20.14 -10.91
N ILE A 346 9.07 -19.36 -11.95
CA ILE A 346 7.74 -18.74 -12.08
C ILE A 346 6.80 -19.76 -12.72
N ASP A 347 6.12 -20.53 -11.86
CA ASP A 347 4.98 -21.36 -12.24
C ASP A 347 3.70 -20.50 -12.38
N SER A 348 2.58 -21.13 -12.71
CA SER A 348 1.29 -20.43 -12.90
C SER A 348 0.70 -19.84 -11.61
N PHE A 349 1.21 -20.22 -10.43
CA PHE A 349 0.69 -19.80 -9.13
C PHE A 349 1.67 -18.91 -8.36
N HIS A 350 2.86 -18.68 -8.92
CA HIS A 350 3.83 -17.75 -8.38
C HIS A 350 3.26 -16.33 -8.42
N GLN A 351 3.64 -15.51 -7.43
CA GLN A 351 3.26 -14.10 -7.34
C GLN A 351 3.60 -13.28 -8.60
N PHE A 352 4.53 -13.76 -9.44
CA PHE A 352 5.00 -13.07 -10.65
C PHE A 352 4.41 -13.65 -11.94
N ALA A 353 3.52 -14.64 -11.84
CA ALA A 353 2.94 -15.32 -12.99
C ALA A 353 2.26 -14.32 -13.94
N GLY A 354 1.43 -13.41 -13.41
CA GLY A 354 0.69 -12.42 -14.20
C GLY A 354 1.55 -11.36 -14.89
N VAL A 355 2.84 -11.22 -14.55
CA VAL A 355 3.76 -10.23 -15.14
C VAL A 355 4.88 -10.87 -15.97
N LYS A 356 4.84 -12.18 -16.16
CA LYS A 356 5.93 -12.95 -16.76
C LYS A 356 6.18 -12.60 -18.23
N TRP A 357 5.13 -12.34 -19.01
CA TRP A 357 5.23 -12.10 -20.46
C TRP A 357 4.40 -10.88 -20.91
N LEU A 358 4.73 -9.70 -20.39
CA LEU A 358 4.12 -8.46 -20.85
C LEU A 358 4.83 -7.96 -22.11
N ARG A 359 4.07 -7.58 -23.15
CA ARG A 359 4.64 -6.97 -24.35
C ARG A 359 4.10 -5.58 -24.58
N GLU A 360 5.04 -4.65 -24.76
CA GLU A 360 4.81 -3.26 -25.18
C GLU A 360 3.65 -2.58 -24.42
N LYS A 361 3.52 -2.84 -23.11
CA LYS A 361 2.51 -2.22 -22.26
C LYS A 361 2.85 -0.74 -22.03
N PRO A 362 1.97 0.21 -22.39
CA PRO A 362 2.23 1.64 -22.19
C PRO A 362 2.35 2.02 -20.71
N LEU A 363 3.15 3.04 -20.41
CA LEU A 363 3.32 3.57 -19.04
C LEU A 363 2.00 4.00 -18.38
N SER A 364 1.06 4.53 -19.16
CA SER A 364 -0.25 5.00 -18.68
C SER A 364 -1.15 3.87 -18.18
N LYS A 365 -0.91 2.62 -18.58
CA LYS A 365 -1.73 1.45 -18.18
C LYS A 365 -1.24 0.77 -16.90
N PHE A 366 -0.20 1.29 -16.25
CA PHE A 366 0.24 0.85 -14.92
C PHE A 366 -0.43 1.70 -13.85
N GLU A 367 -1.55 1.21 -13.32
CA GLU A 367 -2.39 1.93 -12.36
C GLU A 367 -2.50 1.22 -11.00
N ASP A 368 -1.85 0.07 -10.86
CA ASP A 368 -1.92 -0.83 -9.72
C ASP A 368 -0.50 -1.20 -9.23
N ALA A 369 -0.41 -2.18 -8.33
CA ALA A 369 0.86 -2.67 -7.81
C ALA A 369 1.67 -3.55 -8.79
N GLN A 370 1.22 -3.74 -10.03
CA GLN A 370 1.89 -4.63 -10.99
C GLN A 370 3.35 -4.23 -11.24
N TRP A 371 3.66 -2.93 -11.26
CA TRP A 371 5.04 -2.46 -11.41
C TRP A 371 5.96 -2.89 -10.24
N LEU A 372 5.47 -2.91 -9.01
CA LEU A 372 6.25 -3.36 -7.84
C LEU A 372 6.60 -4.85 -7.94
N LEU A 373 5.69 -5.66 -8.49
CA LEU A 373 5.93 -7.07 -8.77
C LEU A 373 7.01 -7.27 -9.84
N ILE A 374 6.95 -6.47 -10.91
CA ILE A 374 7.96 -6.47 -11.98
C ILE A 374 9.34 -6.10 -11.41
N GLN A 375 9.39 -5.03 -10.62
CA GLN A 375 10.63 -4.57 -9.99
C GLN A 375 11.24 -5.65 -9.08
N LYS A 376 10.42 -6.29 -8.22
CA LYS A 376 10.88 -7.37 -7.35
C LYS A 376 11.37 -8.59 -8.14
N ALA A 377 10.66 -8.97 -9.19
CA ALA A 377 11.07 -10.09 -10.05
C ALA A 377 12.39 -9.81 -10.81
N GLU A 378 12.65 -8.54 -11.15
CA GLU A 378 13.94 -8.10 -11.73
C GLU A 378 15.07 -8.12 -10.68
N GLU A 379 14.80 -7.65 -9.46
CA GLU A 379 15.75 -7.72 -8.33
C GLU A 379 16.13 -9.16 -7.96
N GLU A 380 15.17 -10.09 -8.03
CA GLU A 380 15.36 -11.54 -7.87
C GLU A 380 15.96 -12.21 -9.12
N LYS A 381 16.24 -11.46 -10.20
CA LYS A 381 16.81 -11.94 -11.48
C LYS A 381 15.96 -13.00 -12.21
N LEU A 382 14.66 -13.06 -11.92
CA LEU A 382 13.71 -13.96 -12.57
C LEU A 382 13.18 -13.37 -13.89
N LEU A 383 13.07 -12.04 -13.98
CA LEU A 383 12.63 -11.34 -15.18
C LEU A 383 13.70 -10.34 -15.66
N GLN A 384 13.73 -10.12 -16.97
CA GLN A 384 14.42 -9.01 -17.61
C GLN A 384 13.37 -7.98 -18.06
N VAL A 385 13.56 -6.73 -17.69
CA VAL A 385 12.64 -5.63 -18.00
C VAL A 385 13.27 -4.69 -19.01
N THR A 386 12.53 -4.37 -20.06
CA THR A 386 12.96 -3.40 -21.07
C THR A 386 11.94 -2.27 -21.17
N ILE A 387 12.41 -1.03 -21.01
CA ILE A 387 11.62 0.18 -21.24
C ILE A 387 12.18 0.84 -22.49
N LYS A 388 11.38 0.93 -23.54
CA LYS A 388 11.79 1.54 -24.80
C LYS A 388 10.69 2.42 -25.35
N MET A 389 11.08 3.40 -26.16
CA MET A 389 10.16 4.12 -27.02
C MET A 389 10.07 3.39 -28.37
N PRO A 390 8.88 3.20 -28.96
CA PRO A 390 8.76 2.62 -30.30
C PRO A 390 9.59 3.38 -31.33
N GLU A 391 10.18 2.66 -32.30
CA GLU A 391 11.10 3.23 -33.30
C GLU A 391 10.46 4.38 -34.10
N LYS A 392 9.15 4.26 -34.41
CA LYS A 392 8.40 5.30 -35.13
C LYS A 392 8.35 6.64 -34.40
N ASP A 393 8.16 6.60 -33.08
CA ASP A 393 8.04 7.81 -32.26
C ASP A 393 9.42 8.43 -31.97
N LEU A 394 10.45 7.58 -31.92
CA LEU A 394 11.85 8.00 -31.85
C LEU A 394 12.30 8.71 -33.12
N ASP A 395 11.96 8.19 -34.30
CA ASP A 395 12.24 8.83 -35.58
C ASP A 395 11.51 10.17 -35.71
N ARG A 396 10.27 10.26 -35.22
CA ARG A 396 9.53 11.51 -35.14
C ARG A 396 10.24 12.54 -34.26
N LEU A 397 10.65 12.17 -33.05
CA LEU A 397 11.39 13.05 -32.15
C LEU A 397 12.70 13.54 -32.77
N LEU A 398 13.44 12.64 -33.44
CA LEU A 398 14.66 12.99 -34.17
C LEU A 398 14.39 13.97 -35.31
N ASN A 399 13.29 13.77 -36.06
CA ASN A 399 12.90 14.68 -37.14
C ASN A 399 12.52 16.07 -36.60
N ASP A 400 11.80 16.13 -35.48
CA ASP A 400 11.47 17.39 -34.81
C ASP A 400 12.76 18.11 -34.39
N PHE A 401 13.70 17.42 -33.74
CA PHE A 401 15.00 17.98 -33.34
C PHE A 401 15.81 18.50 -34.55
N ASN A 402 15.83 17.74 -35.64
CA ASN A 402 16.50 18.15 -36.86
C ASN A 402 15.86 19.39 -37.49
N SER A 403 14.54 19.53 -37.43
CA SER A 403 13.82 20.67 -38.00
C SER A 403 14.13 21.99 -37.28
N TYR A 404 14.41 21.92 -35.97
CA TYR A 404 14.66 23.10 -35.14
C TYR A 404 16.15 23.45 -35.00
N TYR A 405 17.07 22.48 -35.08
CA TYR A 405 18.49 22.72 -34.83
C TYR A 405 19.34 22.90 -36.10
N LEU A 406 18.89 22.40 -37.25
CA LEU A 406 19.65 22.47 -38.50
C LEU A 406 19.42 23.79 -39.23
N SER A 407 20.45 24.25 -39.96
CA SER A 407 20.34 25.41 -40.85
C SER A 407 19.69 25.02 -42.17
N TYR A 408 18.91 25.95 -42.75
CA TYR A 408 18.37 25.87 -44.10
C TYR A 408 19.40 26.23 -45.20
N GLY A 409 20.63 26.59 -44.82
CA GLY A 409 21.71 26.96 -45.73
C GLY A 409 22.07 25.85 -46.72
N VAL A 410 22.14 26.20 -48.01
CA VAL A 410 22.48 25.26 -49.10
C VAL A 410 23.97 25.23 -49.46
N SER A 411 24.81 26.02 -48.80
CA SER A 411 26.24 26.10 -49.09
C SER A 411 26.98 24.80 -48.70
N ARG A 412 28.14 24.54 -49.33
CA ARG A 412 28.95 23.36 -48.98
C ARG A 412 29.40 23.36 -47.52
N SER A 413 29.74 24.54 -46.99
CA SER A 413 30.08 24.71 -45.57
C SER A 413 28.88 24.39 -44.68
N ALA A 414 27.70 24.95 -44.98
CA ALA A 414 26.47 24.71 -44.23
C ALA A 414 26.09 23.23 -44.15
N GLN A 415 26.25 22.49 -45.26
CA GLN A 415 26.02 21.03 -45.30
C GLN A 415 26.97 20.27 -44.36
N LEU A 416 28.26 20.61 -44.35
CA LEU A 416 29.26 19.97 -43.48
C LEU A 416 29.01 20.29 -41.99
N TRP A 417 28.60 21.52 -41.67
CA TRP A 417 28.18 21.88 -40.31
C TRP A 417 26.90 21.14 -39.90
N ASN A 418 25.91 21.01 -40.79
CA ASN A 418 24.70 20.22 -40.55
C ASN A 418 24.99 18.73 -40.29
N GLU A 419 25.99 18.14 -40.95
CA GLU A 419 26.44 16.77 -40.64
C GLU A 419 26.97 16.66 -39.21
N GLN A 420 27.75 17.64 -38.74
CA GLN A 420 28.22 17.66 -37.35
C GLN A 420 27.07 17.86 -36.36
N ARG A 421 26.12 18.76 -36.65
CA ARG A 421 24.92 19.00 -35.83
C ARG A 421 24.08 17.74 -35.65
N LYS A 422 23.83 16.97 -36.73
CA LYS A 422 23.11 15.69 -36.65
C LYS A 422 23.78 14.71 -35.68
N LEU A 423 25.11 14.64 -35.71
CA LEU A 423 25.87 13.77 -34.81
C LEU A 423 25.83 14.26 -33.36
N ILE A 424 25.78 15.58 -33.12
CA ILE A 424 25.57 16.16 -31.78
C ILE A 424 24.19 15.74 -31.24
N LEU A 425 23.13 15.89 -32.03
CA LEU A 425 21.78 15.53 -31.62
C LEU A 425 21.64 14.03 -31.34
N GLN A 426 22.27 13.17 -32.16
CA GLN A 426 22.31 11.74 -31.93
C GLN A 426 23.03 11.38 -30.62
N ASP A 427 24.19 11.97 -30.35
CA ASP A 427 24.93 11.73 -29.10
C ASP A 427 24.15 12.25 -27.88
N ALA A 428 23.53 13.43 -27.98
CA ALA A 428 22.69 14.00 -26.93
C ALA A 428 21.48 13.13 -26.60
N LEU A 429 20.74 12.67 -27.62
CA LEU A 429 19.53 11.86 -27.45
C LEU A 429 19.84 10.45 -26.94
N PHE A 430 20.70 9.70 -27.64
CA PHE A 430 20.95 8.30 -27.33
C PHE A 430 21.97 8.10 -26.20
N GLY A 431 22.98 8.97 -26.10
CA GLY A 431 24.02 8.87 -25.09
C GLY A 431 23.59 9.34 -23.70
N PHE A 432 22.75 10.38 -23.63
CA PHE A 432 22.44 11.05 -22.36
C PHE A 432 20.94 11.11 -22.04
N LEU A 433 20.11 11.62 -22.96
CA LEU A 433 18.70 11.93 -22.66
C LEU A 433 17.84 10.67 -22.49
N ILE A 434 17.84 9.73 -23.45
CA ILE A 434 17.01 8.51 -23.39
C ILE A 434 17.37 7.63 -22.17
N PRO A 435 18.65 7.32 -21.86
CA PRO A 435 18.99 6.57 -20.65
C PRO A 435 18.54 7.29 -19.36
N SER A 436 18.64 8.63 -19.33
CA SER A 436 18.13 9.41 -18.21
C SER A 436 16.60 9.36 -18.11
N MET A 437 15.88 9.32 -19.24
CA MET A 437 14.41 9.24 -19.25
C MET A 437 13.90 7.85 -18.86
N GLU A 438 14.59 6.78 -19.22
CA GLU A 438 14.30 5.43 -18.73
C GLU A 438 14.36 5.38 -17.20
N LYS A 439 15.45 5.91 -16.61
CA LYS A 439 15.58 5.97 -15.14
C LYS A 439 14.47 6.81 -14.50
N ALA A 440 14.09 7.92 -15.13
CA ALA A 440 12.99 8.75 -14.67
C ALA A 440 11.63 8.03 -14.75
N ALA A 441 11.39 7.24 -15.81
CA ALA A 441 10.17 6.47 -15.98
C ALA A 441 10.04 5.38 -14.91
N ARG A 442 11.13 4.66 -14.60
CA ARG A 442 11.18 3.69 -13.50
C ARG A 442 10.80 4.35 -12.16
N SER A 443 11.42 5.48 -11.84
CA SER A 443 11.11 6.23 -10.61
C SER A 443 9.65 6.70 -10.55
N LEU A 444 9.08 7.17 -11.67
CA LEU A 444 7.68 7.58 -11.76
C LEU A 444 6.73 6.40 -11.49
N LEU A 445 6.96 5.26 -12.13
CA LEU A 445 6.12 4.08 -11.94
C LEU A 445 6.20 3.56 -10.51
N THR A 446 7.40 3.52 -9.91
CA THR A 446 7.56 3.13 -8.50
C THR A 446 6.79 4.07 -7.58
N SER A 447 6.86 5.39 -7.81
CA SER A 447 6.07 6.35 -7.02
C SER A 447 4.56 6.17 -7.19
N ARG A 448 4.08 5.93 -8.42
CA ARG A 448 2.64 5.70 -8.69
C ARG A 448 2.14 4.42 -8.05
N ALA A 449 2.88 3.32 -8.19
CA ALA A 449 2.51 2.03 -7.64
C ALA A 449 2.56 2.05 -6.10
N ASN A 450 3.54 2.74 -5.50
CA ASN A 450 3.57 2.96 -4.05
C ASN A 450 2.38 3.80 -3.56
N ASN A 451 2.03 4.89 -4.26
CA ASN A 451 0.83 5.69 -3.92
C ASN A 451 -0.43 4.83 -3.94
N TRP A 452 -0.63 4.02 -4.98
CA TRP A 452 -1.76 3.11 -5.08
C TRP A 452 -1.76 2.10 -3.92
N LEU A 453 -0.63 1.47 -3.64
CA LEU A 453 -0.50 0.48 -2.57
C LEU A 453 -0.77 1.10 -1.18
N ARG A 454 -0.32 2.35 -0.94
CA ARG A 454 -0.64 3.08 0.30
C ARG A 454 -2.15 3.27 0.46
N MET A 455 -2.83 3.68 -0.61
CA MET A 455 -4.30 3.85 -0.59
C MET A 455 -5.03 2.54 -0.37
N GLU A 456 -4.61 1.44 -1.01
CA GLU A 456 -5.22 0.13 -0.81
C GLU A 456 -4.98 -0.39 0.61
N TYR A 457 -3.78 -0.22 1.14
CA TYR A 457 -3.46 -0.52 2.55
C TYR A 457 -4.36 0.27 3.51
N GLY A 458 -4.51 1.58 3.28
CA GLY A 458 -5.40 2.44 4.07
C GLY A 458 -6.87 2.03 3.97
N LYS A 459 -7.33 1.60 2.78
CA LYS A 459 -8.71 1.12 2.57
C LYS A 459 -9.01 -0.16 3.35
N VAL A 460 -8.09 -1.13 3.34
CA VAL A 460 -8.25 -2.37 4.13
C VAL A 460 -8.29 -2.05 5.62
N LEU A 461 -7.42 -1.16 6.10
CA LEU A 461 -7.44 -0.72 7.49
C LEU A 461 -8.72 0.03 7.86
N TRP A 462 -9.18 0.94 6.99
CA TRP A 462 -10.44 1.67 7.16
C TRP A 462 -11.62 0.72 7.33
N ASN A 463 -11.70 -0.32 6.50
CA ASN A 463 -12.76 -1.33 6.58
C ASN A 463 -12.76 -2.11 7.90
N LYS A 464 -11.61 -2.20 8.59
CA LYS A 464 -11.50 -2.85 9.92
C LYS A 464 -11.73 -1.86 11.07
N ALA A 465 -11.26 -0.61 10.95
CA ALA A 465 -11.34 0.40 11.99
C ALA A 465 -12.71 1.11 12.06
N SER A 466 -13.42 1.22 10.92
CA SER A 466 -14.72 1.88 10.80
C SER A 466 -15.91 0.96 11.12
N VAL A 467 -15.65 -0.21 11.70
CA VAL A 467 -16.69 -1.17 12.14
C VAL A 467 -17.18 -0.78 13.53
N GLY A 468 -18.50 -0.75 13.69
CA GLY A 468 -19.17 -0.47 14.95
C GLY A 468 -19.14 -1.66 15.91
N PRO A 469 -19.57 -1.48 17.17
CA PRO A 469 -19.73 -2.54 18.14
C PRO A 469 -20.72 -3.61 17.65
N TYR A 470 -20.57 -4.84 18.17
CA TYR A 470 -21.60 -5.87 18.00
C TYR A 470 -22.92 -5.45 18.67
N HIS A 471 -24.04 -5.67 17.98
CA HIS A 471 -25.40 -5.44 18.49
C HIS A 471 -26.21 -6.74 18.44
N LEU A 472 -27.11 -6.93 19.40
CA LEU A 472 -27.98 -8.11 19.48
C LEU A 472 -29.00 -8.14 18.33
N LYS A 473 -29.33 -9.36 17.87
CA LYS A 473 -30.30 -9.62 16.78
C LYS A 473 -31.69 -9.92 17.35
N ASP A 474 -32.38 -8.92 17.92
CA ASP A 474 -33.85 -8.79 17.86
C ASP A 474 -34.36 -7.50 18.53
N ASN A 475 -35.52 -7.05 18.04
CA ASN A 475 -36.17 -5.74 18.17
C ASN A 475 -36.51 -5.27 19.61
N ASP A 476 -36.10 -4.06 19.98
CA ASP A 476 -36.97 -2.88 20.00
C ASP A 476 -36.10 -1.63 20.18
N LEU A 477 -36.25 -0.68 19.25
CA LEU A 477 -35.56 0.61 19.22
C LEU A 477 -36.11 1.56 20.30
N SER A 478 -36.17 1.11 21.55
CA SER A 478 -36.59 1.94 22.68
C SER A 478 -35.70 1.71 23.89
N SER A 479 -35.19 2.84 24.39
CA SER A 479 -34.39 3.08 25.60
C SER A 479 -32.87 2.86 25.49
N ASP A 480 -32.15 3.98 25.34
CA ASP A 480 -31.01 4.47 26.14
C ASP A 480 -29.80 3.59 26.50
N ASP A 481 -29.84 2.27 26.30
CA ASP A 481 -28.73 1.40 26.67
C ASP A 481 -27.78 1.21 25.47
N GLU A 482 -26.97 2.24 25.24
CA GLU A 482 -25.74 2.21 24.42
C GLU A 482 -24.64 1.31 25.05
N ALA A 483 -25.01 0.43 25.97
CA ALA A 483 -24.11 -0.45 26.68
C ALA A 483 -23.63 -1.56 25.74
N ALA A 484 -22.31 -1.70 25.61
CA ALA A 484 -21.73 -2.77 24.80
C ALA A 484 -22.09 -4.15 25.38
N PRO A 485 -22.16 -5.20 24.55
CA PRO A 485 -22.59 -6.52 25.00
C PRO A 485 -21.59 -7.13 25.99
N ARG A 486 -22.08 -7.94 26.93
CA ARG A 486 -21.25 -8.83 27.75
C ARG A 486 -20.75 -9.98 26.88
N VAL A 487 -19.44 -10.15 26.80
CA VAL A 487 -18.82 -11.07 25.83
C VAL A 487 -18.13 -12.22 26.57
N MET A 488 -18.47 -13.44 26.20
CA MET A 488 -17.69 -14.63 26.56
C MET A 488 -16.71 -14.93 25.42
N ALA A 489 -15.43 -14.65 25.64
CA ALA A 489 -14.37 -14.90 24.66
C ALA A 489 -13.69 -16.24 24.91
N CYS A 490 -13.48 -17.01 23.85
CA CYS A 490 -12.87 -18.33 23.91
C CYS A 490 -11.67 -18.43 22.97
N CYS A 491 -10.51 -18.72 23.55
CA CYS A 491 -9.26 -18.95 22.82
C CYS A 491 -8.64 -20.30 23.21
N CYS A 492 -8.01 -20.95 22.23
CA CYS A 492 -7.32 -22.23 22.44
C CYS A 492 -6.01 -22.21 21.65
N SER A 493 -4.89 -22.46 22.34
CA SER A 493 -3.60 -22.70 21.68
C SER A 493 -3.34 -24.20 21.54
N PRO A 494 -2.61 -24.65 20.50
CA PRO A 494 -2.25 -26.06 20.36
C PRO A 494 -1.58 -26.61 21.63
N GLY A 495 -2.13 -27.70 22.18
CA GLY A 495 -1.59 -28.37 23.37
C GLY A 495 -1.85 -27.67 24.71
N LYS A 496 -2.58 -26.55 24.73
CA LYS A 496 -3.02 -25.86 25.97
C LYS A 496 -4.52 -26.05 26.18
N PRO A 497 -5.02 -25.98 27.43
CA PRO A 497 -6.46 -26.03 27.68
C PRO A 497 -7.18 -24.86 26.99
N THR A 498 -8.39 -25.11 26.54
CA THR A 498 -9.31 -24.08 26.06
C THR A 498 -9.61 -23.12 27.21
N THR A 499 -9.46 -21.83 26.97
CA THR A 499 -9.66 -20.79 27.98
C THR A 499 -10.85 -19.93 27.59
N PHE A 500 -11.81 -19.85 28.49
CA PHE A 500 -12.96 -18.97 28.41
C PHE A 500 -12.75 -17.78 29.34
N VAL A 501 -13.02 -16.58 28.85
CA VAL A 501 -12.91 -15.33 29.60
C VAL A 501 -14.23 -14.59 29.48
N MET A 502 -14.80 -14.22 30.61
CA MET A 502 -16.01 -13.41 30.65
C MET A 502 -15.64 -11.94 30.78
N LEU A 503 -16.16 -11.12 29.86
CA LEU A 503 -16.02 -9.66 29.88
C LEU A 503 -17.35 -8.99 30.19
N ASP A 504 -17.30 -7.95 31.02
CA ASP A 504 -18.44 -7.05 31.23
C ASP A 504 -18.67 -6.12 30.02
N SER A 505 -19.70 -5.28 30.08
CA SER A 505 -20.02 -4.28 29.06
C SER A 505 -18.95 -3.20 28.88
N SER A 506 -18.02 -3.06 29.82
CA SER A 506 -16.88 -2.13 29.73
C SER A 506 -15.59 -2.80 29.22
N GLY A 507 -15.62 -4.11 28.97
CA GLY A 507 -14.47 -4.89 28.53
C GLY A 507 -13.50 -5.25 29.65
N GLU A 508 -13.91 -5.19 30.91
CA GLU A 508 -13.13 -5.68 32.06
C GLU A 508 -13.37 -7.17 32.30
N VAL A 509 -12.35 -7.83 32.84
CA VAL A 509 -12.39 -9.28 33.10
C VAL A 509 -13.17 -9.56 34.38
N ILE A 510 -14.29 -10.28 34.24
CA ILE A 510 -15.09 -10.76 35.37
C ILE A 510 -14.51 -12.06 35.91
N ASP A 511 -14.35 -13.07 35.05
CA ASP A 511 -13.96 -14.42 35.45
C ASP A 511 -13.27 -15.19 34.29
N VAL A 512 -12.50 -16.23 34.64
CA VAL A 512 -11.70 -17.03 33.70
C VAL A 512 -11.86 -18.52 34.00
N LEU A 513 -12.25 -19.29 32.98
CA LEU A 513 -12.40 -20.74 33.06
C LEU A 513 -11.42 -21.46 32.12
N HIS A 514 -10.63 -22.38 32.67
CA HIS A 514 -9.79 -23.29 31.90
C HIS A 514 -10.42 -24.69 31.79
N SER A 515 -10.60 -25.15 30.56
CA SER A 515 -11.17 -26.44 30.19
C SER A 515 -10.21 -27.21 29.27
N GLY A 516 -9.65 -28.31 29.78
CA GLY A 516 -8.65 -29.10 29.06
C GLY A 516 -9.24 -30.26 28.25
N SER A 517 -10.48 -30.64 28.55
CA SER A 517 -11.04 -31.93 28.10
C SER A 517 -12.16 -31.78 27.08
N LEU A 518 -12.63 -30.56 26.83
CA LEU A 518 -13.80 -30.31 25.97
C LEU A 518 -13.59 -30.82 24.53
N THR A 519 -12.37 -30.67 24.00
CA THR A 519 -11.99 -31.09 22.64
C THR A 519 -11.51 -32.55 22.56
N LEU A 520 -11.48 -33.28 23.69
CA LEU A 520 -11.11 -34.71 23.67
C LEU A 520 -12.18 -35.53 22.95
N ARG A 521 -11.72 -36.45 22.09
CA ARG A 521 -12.58 -37.34 21.29
C ARG A 521 -12.20 -38.81 21.46
N SER A 522 -11.58 -39.15 22.59
CA SER A 522 -11.19 -40.50 22.94
C SER A 522 -12.41 -41.35 23.31
N GLN A 523 -12.40 -42.64 22.93
CA GLN A 523 -13.44 -43.60 23.32
C GLN A 523 -13.26 -44.13 24.75
N ASN A 524 -12.22 -43.66 25.47
CA ASN A 524 -12.00 -44.06 26.85
C ASN A 524 -13.07 -43.45 27.77
N VAL A 525 -13.65 -44.29 28.62
CA VAL A 525 -14.70 -43.88 29.58
C VAL A 525 -14.24 -42.73 30.49
N ASN A 526 -12.97 -42.72 30.92
CA ASN A 526 -12.40 -41.65 31.74
C ASN A 526 -12.33 -40.31 31.00
N ASP A 527 -11.95 -40.34 29.72
CA ASP A 527 -11.86 -39.12 28.89
C ASP A 527 -13.26 -38.56 28.60
N GLN A 528 -14.24 -39.44 28.41
CA GLN A 528 -15.63 -39.06 28.21
C GLN A 528 -16.24 -38.46 29.49
N GLN A 529 -15.91 -39.00 30.66
CA GLN A 529 -16.31 -38.43 31.95
C GLN A 529 -15.67 -37.04 32.17
N ARG A 530 -14.38 -36.89 31.84
CA ARG A 530 -13.70 -35.58 31.92
C ARG A 530 -14.32 -34.55 30.99
N LYS A 531 -14.68 -34.94 29.76
CA LYS A 531 -15.41 -34.08 28.84
C LYS A 531 -16.74 -33.63 29.45
N LYS A 532 -17.53 -34.56 29.98
CA LYS A 532 -18.82 -34.26 30.61
C LYS A 532 -18.67 -33.31 31.80
N ASN A 533 -17.67 -33.52 32.65
CA ASN A 533 -17.38 -32.62 33.78
C ASN A 533 -17.02 -31.20 33.29
N ASP A 534 -16.24 -31.08 32.21
CA ASP A 534 -15.89 -29.78 31.63
C ASP A 534 -17.09 -29.12 30.93
N GLU A 535 -17.98 -29.89 30.27
CA GLU A 535 -19.27 -29.40 29.74
C GLU A 535 -20.14 -28.81 30.86
N GLU A 536 -20.28 -29.50 31.99
CA GLU A 536 -21.03 -29.03 33.17
C GLU A 536 -20.42 -27.77 33.79
N ARG A 537 -19.09 -27.64 33.81
CA ARG A 537 -18.40 -26.43 34.28
C ARG A 537 -18.64 -25.23 33.37
N VAL A 538 -18.62 -25.44 32.05
CA VAL A 538 -18.91 -24.38 31.07
C VAL A 538 -20.37 -23.99 31.16
N LEU A 539 -21.29 -24.95 31.27
CA LEU A 539 -22.72 -24.69 31.48
C LEU A 539 -22.93 -23.79 32.71
N LYS A 540 -22.35 -24.16 33.86
CA LYS A 540 -22.43 -23.36 35.08
C LYS A 540 -21.88 -21.95 34.88
N PHE A 541 -20.73 -21.82 34.21
CA PHE A 541 -20.10 -20.53 33.92
C PHE A 541 -21.00 -19.63 33.06
N MET A 542 -21.70 -20.20 32.06
CA MET A 542 -22.65 -19.46 31.23
C MET A 542 -23.90 -19.05 32.01
N THR A 543 -24.43 -19.93 32.86
CA THR A 543 -25.59 -19.64 33.71
C THR A 543 -25.30 -18.54 34.74
N ASP A 544 -24.11 -18.58 35.38
CA ASP A 544 -23.69 -17.61 36.40
C ASP A 544 -23.47 -16.20 35.83
N HIS A 545 -22.94 -16.10 34.60
CA HIS A 545 -22.51 -14.82 33.99
C HIS A 545 -23.41 -14.27 32.89
N GLN A 546 -24.33 -15.07 32.34
CA GLN A 546 -25.33 -14.69 31.33
C GLN A 546 -24.71 -13.90 30.15
N PRO A 547 -23.82 -14.47 29.32
CA PRO A 547 -23.23 -13.75 28.20
C PRO A 547 -24.27 -13.37 27.14
N HIS A 548 -24.09 -12.21 26.50
CA HIS A 548 -24.92 -11.76 25.37
C HIS A 548 -24.43 -12.37 24.05
N VAL A 549 -23.11 -12.61 23.92
CA VAL A 549 -22.48 -13.18 22.73
C VAL A 549 -21.27 -14.02 23.12
N VAL A 550 -21.05 -15.12 22.39
CA VAL A 550 -19.84 -15.95 22.52
C VAL A 550 -18.97 -15.74 21.29
N ILE A 551 -17.72 -15.29 21.49
CA ILE A 551 -16.74 -15.14 20.42
C ILE A 551 -15.67 -16.23 20.50
N LEU A 552 -15.45 -16.94 19.38
CA LEU A 552 -14.47 -18.00 19.25
C LEU A 552 -13.32 -17.51 18.36
N GLY A 553 -12.08 -17.57 18.86
CA GLY A 553 -10.92 -17.22 18.05
C GLY A 553 -10.74 -18.18 16.85
N ALA A 554 -10.40 -17.66 15.67
CA ALA A 554 -10.19 -18.44 14.45
C ALA A 554 -8.69 -18.44 13.98
N ALA A 555 -7.95 -19.49 14.34
CA ALA A 555 -6.65 -19.98 13.81
C ALA A 555 -6.57 -21.52 13.48
N ASN A 556 -7.21 -22.40 14.28
CA ASN A 556 -7.41 -23.86 14.23
C ASN A 556 -8.67 -24.47 13.54
N LEU A 557 -8.53 -25.44 12.63
CA LEU A 557 -9.63 -26.32 12.17
C LEU A 557 -10.36 -27.08 13.29
N SER A 558 -9.67 -27.39 14.39
CA SER A 558 -10.27 -28.03 15.57
C SER A 558 -11.40 -27.21 16.20
N ARG A 559 -11.54 -25.93 15.82
CA ARG A 559 -12.54 -25.02 16.39
C ARG A 559 -13.92 -25.10 15.78
N THR A 560 -14.04 -25.67 14.58
CA THR A 560 -15.33 -26.11 14.02
C THR A 560 -16.07 -27.00 15.00
N ARG A 561 -15.36 -27.97 15.58
CA ARG A 561 -15.90 -28.91 16.58
C ARG A 561 -16.18 -28.25 17.93
N LEU A 562 -15.38 -27.26 18.32
CA LEU A 562 -15.62 -26.51 19.56
C LEU A 562 -16.90 -25.68 19.47
N LYS A 563 -17.18 -25.08 18.31
CA LYS A 563 -18.46 -24.40 18.04
C LYS A 563 -19.64 -25.37 18.18
N GLU A 564 -19.53 -26.58 17.62
CA GLU A 564 -20.53 -27.64 17.81
C GLU A 564 -20.71 -28.03 19.30
N ASP A 565 -19.61 -28.27 20.04
CA ASP A 565 -19.68 -28.61 21.47
C ASP A 565 -20.36 -27.49 22.30
N ILE A 566 -20.08 -26.22 21.99
CA ILE A 566 -20.70 -25.08 22.68
C ILE A 566 -22.19 -24.96 22.31
N TYR A 567 -22.56 -25.21 21.05
CA TYR A 567 -23.96 -25.30 20.66
C TYR A 567 -24.71 -26.39 21.42
N GLU A 568 -24.10 -27.56 21.61
CA GLU A 568 -24.69 -28.64 22.43
C GLU A 568 -24.88 -28.20 23.89
N ILE A 569 -23.92 -27.46 24.47
CA ILE A 569 -24.04 -26.94 25.84
C ILE A 569 -25.16 -25.91 25.93
N ILE A 570 -25.24 -24.96 24.99
CA ILE A 570 -26.31 -23.95 24.95
C ILE A 570 -27.67 -24.63 24.77
N TYR A 571 -27.77 -25.64 23.90
CA TYR A 571 -29.00 -26.40 23.68
C TYR A 571 -29.45 -27.11 24.97
N LYS A 572 -28.54 -27.79 25.68
CA LYS A 572 -28.84 -28.40 26.99
C LYS A 572 -29.30 -27.35 28.01
N MET A 573 -28.64 -26.19 28.05
CA MET A 573 -29.00 -25.09 28.95
C MET A 573 -30.44 -24.61 28.71
N VAL A 574 -30.81 -24.39 27.45
CA VAL A 574 -32.14 -23.87 27.07
C VAL A 574 -33.23 -24.92 27.24
N GLU A 575 -32.98 -26.19 26.91
CA GLU A 575 -33.99 -27.25 27.04
C GLU A 575 -34.14 -27.79 28.47
N GLU A 576 -33.04 -28.04 29.18
CA GLU A 576 -33.07 -28.69 30.49
C GLU A 576 -33.29 -27.68 31.63
N ASN A 577 -32.81 -26.43 31.47
CA ASN A 577 -32.80 -25.39 32.51
C ASN A 577 -33.39 -24.03 32.05
N PRO A 578 -34.58 -23.98 31.42
CA PRO A 578 -35.14 -22.73 30.88
C PRO A 578 -35.45 -21.66 31.94
N ARG A 579 -35.51 -22.02 33.23
CA ARG A 579 -35.74 -21.07 34.33
C ARG A 579 -34.48 -20.35 34.78
N ASP A 580 -33.31 -20.92 34.49
CA ASP A 580 -32.01 -20.37 34.87
C ASP A 580 -31.43 -19.46 33.77
N VAL A 581 -32.02 -19.50 32.57
CA VAL A 581 -31.70 -18.63 31.43
C VAL A 581 -32.54 -17.36 31.56
N GLY A 582 -31.90 -16.21 31.81
CA GLY A 582 -32.59 -14.93 31.87
C GLY A 582 -33.00 -14.44 30.48
N HIS A 583 -33.94 -13.49 30.43
CA HIS A 583 -34.36 -12.83 29.19
C HIS A 583 -33.20 -12.16 28.43
N GLU A 584 -32.10 -11.84 29.12
CA GLU A 584 -30.87 -11.27 28.52
C GLU A 584 -30.06 -12.27 27.68
N MET A 585 -30.36 -13.57 27.77
CA MET A 585 -29.72 -14.63 26.98
C MET A 585 -30.57 -15.08 25.77
N ASP A 586 -31.75 -14.50 25.58
CA ASP A 586 -32.59 -14.76 24.40
C ASP A 586 -31.83 -14.31 23.14
N GLY A 587 -31.61 -15.23 22.19
CA GLY A 587 -30.89 -14.93 20.94
C GLY A 587 -29.36 -15.01 21.03
N LEU A 588 -28.80 -15.69 22.04
CA LEU A 588 -27.35 -15.91 22.17
C LEU A 588 -26.70 -16.45 20.87
N SER A 589 -25.78 -15.67 20.31
CA SER A 589 -25.06 -16.01 19.07
C SER A 589 -23.62 -16.48 19.35
N ILE A 590 -23.11 -17.35 18.47
CA ILE A 590 -21.71 -17.78 18.46
C ILE A 590 -21.06 -17.28 17.18
N VAL A 591 -20.07 -16.41 17.34
CA VAL A 591 -19.35 -15.77 16.22
C VAL A 591 -17.88 -16.16 16.21
N TYR A 592 -17.29 -16.33 15.04
CA TYR A 592 -15.84 -16.42 14.91
C TYR A 592 -15.22 -15.03 14.84
N GLY A 593 -14.06 -14.87 15.46
CA GLY A 593 -13.27 -13.64 15.38
C GLY A 593 -11.84 -13.88 14.92
N ASP A 594 -11.31 -12.88 14.22
CA ASP A 594 -9.92 -12.85 13.76
C ASP A 594 -8.95 -12.79 14.94
N GLU A 595 -8.08 -13.79 15.09
CA GLU A 595 -7.06 -13.85 16.14
C GLU A 595 -5.79 -13.05 15.79
N SER A 596 -5.62 -12.55 14.57
CA SER A 596 -4.39 -11.89 14.12
C SER A 596 -4.01 -10.68 14.98
N LEU A 597 -4.97 -9.80 15.26
CA LEU A 597 -4.78 -8.63 16.12
C LEU A 597 -4.65 -9.01 17.61
N PRO A 598 -5.52 -9.87 18.19
CA PRO A 598 -5.34 -10.38 19.55
C PRO A 598 -3.99 -11.06 19.82
N CYS A 599 -3.41 -11.74 18.82
CA CYS A 599 -2.07 -12.33 18.94
C CYS A 599 -0.98 -11.27 19.11
N LEU A 600 -1.10 -10.13 18.41
CA LEU A 600 -0.18 -8.99 18.60
C LEU A 600 -0.32 -8.41 20.00
N TYR A 601 -1.55 -8.24 20.47
CA TYR A 601 -1.80 -7.76 21.84
C TYR A 601 -1.20 -8.69 22.89
N GLU A 602 -1.37 -10.02 22.76
CA GLU A 602 -0.74 -10.99 23.67
C GLU A 602 0.77 -10.79 23.81
N ALA A 603 1.47 -10.51 22.70
CA ALA A 603 2.91 -10.31 22.67
C ALA A 603 3.36 -8.89 23.07
N SER A 604 2.44 -7.92 23.05
CA SER A 604 2.74 -6.51 23.30
C SER A 604 3.10 -6.22 24.76
N ARG A 605 3.83 -5.12 24.98
CA ARG A 605 4.09 -4.62 26.34
C ARG A 605 2.81 -4.09 27.00
N ILE A 606 1.96 -3.41 26.23
CA ILE A 606 0.74 -2.77 26.75
C ILE A 606 -0.23 -3.79 27.37
N SER A 607 -0.30 -5.02 26.86
CA SER A 607 -1.12 -6.08 27.48
C SER A 607 -0.61 -6.54 28.84
N SER A 608 0.70 -6.41 29.10
CA SER A 608 1.28 -6.72 30.40
C SER A 608 1.06 -5.61 31.42
N ASP A 609 0.99 -4.37 30.94
CA ASP A 609 0.68 -3.21 31.75
C ASP A 609 -0.82 -3.18 32.13
N GLN A 610 -1.72 -3.46 31.16
CA GLN A 610 -3.18 -3.47 31.38
C GLN A 610 -3.69 -4.72 32.12
N LEU A 611 -3.06 -5.89 31.93
CA LEU A 611 -3.48 -7.15 32.55
C LEU A 611 -2.29 -7.82 33.28
N PRO A 612 -1.82 -7.21 34.40
CA PRO A 612 -0.70 -7.73 35.14
C PRO A 612 -1.02 -9.10 35.75
N GLY A 613 -0.07 -10.04 35.67
CA GLY A 613 -0.22 -11.39 36.23
C GLY A 613 -1.08 -12.36 35.43
N GLN A 614 -1.77 -11.89 34.37
CA GLN A 614 -2.57 -12.76 33.49
C GLN A 614 -1.70 -13.52 32.49
N SER A 615 -2.12 -14.74 32.15
CA SER A 615 -1.44 -15.55 31.14
C SER A 615 -1.67 -15.02 29.72
N GLY A 616 -0.75 -15.31 28.79
CA GLY A 616 -0.85 -14.84 27.40
C GLY A 616 -2.16 -15.21 26.70
N ILE A 617 -2.68 -16.42 26.94
CA ILE A 617 -3.94 -16.88 26.34
C ILE A 617 -5.16 -16.11 26.86
N VAL A 618 -5.14 -15.70 28.14
CA VAL A 618 -6.17 -14.84 28.72
C VAL A 618 -6.11 -13.47 28.06
N LYS A 619 -4.90 -12.88 27.94
CA LYS A 619 -4.72 -11.58 27.26
C LYS A 619 -5.23 -11.60 25.82
N ARG A 620 -4.98 -12.69 25.09
CA ARG A 620 -5.53 -12.90 23.74
C ARG A 620 -7.06 -12.95 23.74
N ALA A 621 -7.67 -13.72 24.65
CA ALA A 621 -9.14 -13.80 24.74
C ALA A 621 -9.77 -12.46 25.13
N VAL A 622 -9.16 -11.71 26.05
CA VAL A 622 -9.60 -10.35 26.40
C VAL A 622 -9.56 -9.44 25.16
N ALA A 623 -8.47 -9.45 24.41
CA ALA A 623 -8.36 -8.64 23.19
C ALA A 623 -9.39 -9.02 22.13
N LEU A 624 -9.71 -10.32 21.98
CA LEU A 624 -10.73 -10.80 21.06
C LEU A 624 -12.12 -10.27 21.45
N GLY A 625 -12.49 -10.36 22.73
CA GLY A 625 -13.77 -9.85 23.22
C GLY A 625 -13.87 -8.32 23.15
N ARG A 626 -12.81 -7.60 23.57
CA ARG A 626 -12.75 -6.14 23.44
C ARG A 626 -12.79 -5.69 21.99
N HIS A 627 -12.24 -6.46 21.05
CA HIS A 627 -12.29 -6.12 19.63
C HIS A 627 -13.72 -6.20 19.09
N LEU A 628 -14.53 -7.16 19.54
CA LEU A 628 -15.95 -7.24 19.22
C LEU A 628 -16.76 -6.08 19.83
N GLN A 629 -16.39 -5.64 21.04
CA GLN A 629 -17.05 -4.51 21.73
C GLN A 629 -16.67 -3.16 21.13
N ASN A 630 -15.40 -2.93 20.82
CA ASN A 630 -14.92 -1.68 20.24
C ASN A 630 -13.65 -1.92 19.38
N PRO A 631 -13.83 -2.23 18.07
CA PRO A 631 -12.72 -2.48 17.16
C PRO A 631 -11.72 -1.32 17.13
N LEU A 632 -12.22 -0.09 17.08
CA LEU A 632 -11.43 1.14 16.99
C LEU A 632 -10.50 1.32 18.20
N ALA A 633 -11.00 1.17 19.43
CA ALA A 633 -10.19 1.29 20.63
C ALA A 633 -9.12 0.20 20.75
N MET A 634 -9.46 -1.03 20.33
CA MET A 634 -8.49 -2.12 20.31
C MET A 634 -7.38 -1.94 19.28
N ILE A 635 -7.71 -1.45 18.07
CA ILE A 635 -6.70 -1.11 17.06
C ILE A 635 -5.82 0.04 17.60
N ALA A 636 -6.42 1.09 18.16
CA ALA A 636 -5.70 2.23 18.74
C ALA A 636 -4.71 1.83 19.84
N THR A 637 -5.03 0.80 20.62
CA THR A 637 -4.17 0.29 21.71
C THR A 637 -2.81 -0.19 21.18
N LEU A 638 -2.77 -0.77 19.98
CA LEU A 638 -1.54 -1.24 19.33
C LEU A 638 -0.79 -0.15 18.56
N CYS A 639 -1.37 1.04 18.42
CA CYS A 639 -0.74 2.20 17.80
C CYS A 639 0.11 3.02 18.78
N GLY A 640 0.37 2.52 19.99
CA GLY A 640 1.21 3.21 20.98
C GLY A 640 2.65 3.44 20.51
N PRO A 641 3.55 3.91 21.40
CA PRO A 641 4.90 4.34 21.03
C PRO A 641 5.76 3.29 20.28
N VAL A 642 5.52 2.00 20.54
CA VAL A 642 6.23 0.88 19.89
C VAL A 642 5.68 0.58 18.49
N ARG A 643 4.46 1.05 18.18
CA ARG A 643 3.76 0.84 16.90
C ARG A 643 3.62 -0.64 16.53
N ASP A 644 3.22 -1.47 17.51
CA ASP A 644 3.00 -2.91 17.34
C ASP A 644 2.03 -3.23 16.19
N ILE A 645 1.10 -2.30 15.90
CA ILE A 645 0.17 -2.34 14.77
C ILE A 645 0.85 -2.58 13.41
N LEU A 646 2.10 -2.14 13.22
CA LEU A 646 2.85 -2.33 11.97
C LEU A 646 3.19 -3.79 11.67
N SER A 647 3.07 -4.67 12.66
CA SER A 647 3.24 -6.12 12.51
C SER A 647 1.93 -6.82 12.11
N TRP A 648 0.81 -6.09 12.04
CA TRP A 648 -0.46 -6.63 11.59
C TRP A 648 -0.47 -6.77 10.08
N LYS A 649 -0.43 -8.03 9.62
CA LYS A 649 -0.45 -8.36 8.20
C LYS A 649 -1.84 -8.17 7.62
N ILE A 650 -2.09 -7.01 7.02
CA ILE A 650 -3.39 -6.68 6.41
C ILE A 650 -3.38 -6.72 4.88
N SER A 651 -2.21 -6.61 4.25
CA SER A 651 -2.08 -6.70 2.79
C SER A 651 -0.88 -7.57 2.37
N PRO A 652 -1.02 -8.48 1.38
CA PRO A 652 0.09 -9.32 0.90
C PRO A 652 1.30 -8.53 0.38
N LEU A 653 1.07 -7.33 -0.15
CA LEU A 653 2.09 -6.48 -0.77
C LEU A 653 2.66 -5.43 0.19
N GLU A 654 2.30 -5.46 1.47
CA GLU A 654 2.74 -4.47 2.45
C GLU A 654 4.27 -4.42 2.63
N SER A 655 5.02 -5.45 2.21
CA SER A 655 6.49 -5.47 2.27
C SER A 655 7.15 -4.38 1.42
N PHE A 656 6.44 -3.83 0.44
CA PHE A 656 6.94 -2.74 -0.41
C PHE A 656 6.85 -1.36 0.25
N LEU A 657 6.10 -1.22 1.33
CA LEU A 657 5.96 0.05 2.06
C LEU A 657 6.95 0.13 3.21
N THR A 658 7.54 1.31 3.40
CA THR A 658 8.38 1.57 4.57
C THR A 658 7.53 1.65 5.85
N PRO A 659 8.11 1.38 7.04
CA PRO A 659 7.38 1.48 8.30
C PRO A 659 6.74 2.86 8.55
N ASP A 660 7.41 3.93 8.12
CA ASP A 660 6.90 5.30 8.25
C ASP A 660 5.71 5.57 7.32
N GLU A 661 5.75 5.08 6.08
CA GLU A 661 4.61 5.18 5.15
C GLU A 661 3.40 4.38 5.64
N LYS A 662 3.62 3.18 6.19
CA LYS A 662 2.55 2.38 6.81
C LYS A 662 1.93 3.11 7.99
N TYR A 663 2.76 3.63 8.90
CA TYR A 663 2.26 4.33 10.08
C TYR A 663 1.55 5.62 9.72
N TRP A 664 2.02 6.35 8.72
CA TRP A 664 1.33 7.53 8.20
C TRP A 664 -0.09 7.18 7.74
N MET A 665 -0.27 6.06 7.04
CA MET A 665 -1.63 5.58 6.71
C MET A 665 -2.47 5.15 7.90
N VAL A 666 -1.86 4.47 8.87
CA VAL A 666 -2.54 4.13 10.12
C VAL A 666 -3.02 5.39 10.82
N GLU A 667 -2.18 6.41 10.95
CA GLU A 667 -2.50 7.66 11.62
C GLU A 667 -3.68 8.37 10.93
N GLN A 668 -3.67 8.51 9.59
CA GLN A 668 -4.76 9.17 8.87
C GLN A 668 -6.11 8.48 9.06
N VAL A 669 -6.15 7.15 8.86
CA VAL A 669 -7.36 6.35 9.02
C VAL A 669 -7.89 6.44 10.45
N MET A 670 -7.00 6.31 11.44
CA MET A 670 -7.38 6.35 12.85
C MET A 670 -7.84 7.75 13.28
N VAL A 671 -7.22 8.83 12.77
CA VAL A 671 -7.65 10.21 13.03
C VAL A 671 -9.05 10.44 12.48
N ASP A 672 -9.32 10.13 11.21
CA ASP A 672 -10.67 10.34 10.65
C ASP A 672 -11.74 9.50 11.34
N ALA A 673 -11.45 8.22 11.61
CA ALA A 673 -12.39 7.34 12.29
C ALA A 673 -12.67 7.80 13.73
N THR A 674 -11.63 8.14 14.49
CA THR A 674 -11.76 8.51 15.91
C THR A 674 -12.54 9.81 16.09
N ASN A 675 -12.28 10.83 15.28
CA ASN A 675 -12.97 12.12 15.43
C ASN A 675 -14.45 12.02 15.03
N GLN A 676 -14.80 11.21 14.03
CA GLN A 676 -16.21 11.01 13.66
C GLN A 676 -16.96 10.16 14.69
N VAL A 677 -16.33 9.12 15.25
CA VAL A 677 -16.94 8.31 16.32
C VAL A 677 -17.10 9.13 17.59
N GLY A 678 -16.06 9.88 17.97
CA GLY A 678 -15.97 10.58 19.25
C GLY A 678 -15.42 9.71 20.36
N LEU A 679 -15.01 10.34 21.46
CA LEU A 679 -14.47 9.67 22.63
C LEU A 679 -15.20 10.10 23.90
N ASP A 680 -15.84 9.14 24.59
CA ASP A 680 -16.41 9.36 25.92
C ASP A 680 -15.29 9.41 26.96
N ILE A 681 -15.08 10.59 27.53
CA ILE A 681 -13.97 10.85 28.43
C ILE A 681 -14.20 10.26 29.81
N ASN A 682 -15.43 10.30 30.33
CA ASN A 682 -15.72 9.78 31.66
C ASN A 682 -15.65 8.24 31.68
N LEU A 683 -16.04 7.61 30.57
CA LEU A 683 -15.85 6.17 30.38
C LEU A 683 -14.36 5.82 30.23
N ALA A 684 -13.60 6.59 29.43
CA ALA A 684 -12.17 6.39 29.28
C ALA A 684 -11.41 6.54 30.60
N VAL A 685 -11.74 7.55 31.44
CA VAL A 685 -11.18 7.74 32.79
C VAL A 685 -11.35 6.50 33.66
N SER A 686 -12.44 5.75 33.46
CA SER A 686 -12.75 4.57 34.26
C SER A 686 -12.06 3.29 33.75
N HIS A 687 -11.68 3.24 32.46
CA HIS A 687 -11.15 2.04 31.80
C HIS A 687 -9.96 2.38 30.90
N GLU A 688 -8.74 1.94 31.29
CA GLU A 688 -7.49 2.36 30.66
C GLU A 688 -7.42 2.13 29.14
N TRP A 689 -7.93 0.99 28.67
CA TRP A 689 -7.84 0.63 27.24
C TRP A 689 -8.69 1.53 26.34
N LEU A 690 -9.71 2.18 26.88
CA LEU A 690 -10.56 3.14 26.16
C LEU A 690 -9.88 4.51 25.99
N PHE A 691 -8.76 4.79 26.67
CA PHE A 691 -7.97 6.00 26.39
C PHE A 691 -7.16 5.92 25.10
N ALA A 692 -6.92 4.73 24.55
CA ALA A 692 -6.01 4.56 23.42
C ALA A 692 -6.35 5.43 22.17
N PRO A 693 -7.64 5.65 21.82
CA PRO A 693 -8.01 6.56 20.72
C PRO A 693 -7.68 8.03 20.97
N LEU A 694 -7.44 8.47 22.21
CA LEU A 694 -7.22 9.89 22.56
C LEU A 694 -6.07 10.53 21.76
N GLN A 695 -5.04 9.75 21.41
CA GLN A 695 -3.92 10.23 20.59
C GLN A 695 -4.31 10.62 19.15
N PHE A 696 -5.46 10.16 18.66
CA PHE A 696 -5.97 10.41 17.32
C PHE A 696 -7.03 11.52 17.27
N ILE A 697 -7.43 12.07 18.42
CA ILE A 697 -8.30 13.25 18.43
C ILE A 697 -7.57 14.43 17.79
N SER A 698 -8.32 15.21 17.02
CA SER A 698 -7.90 16.45 16.37
C SER A 698 -7.20 17.37 17.37
N GLY A 699 -6.04 17.93 17.00
CA GLY A 699 -5.21 18.73 17.89
C GLY A 699 -4.31 17.94 18.85
N LEU A 700 -4.65 16.71 19.21
CA LEU A 700 -3.83 15.86 20.06
C LEU A 700 -2.83 15.02 19.24
N GLY A 701 -1.86 14.45 19.94
CA GLY A 701 -0.95 13.42 19.45
C GLY A 701 -0.49 12.58 20.64
N PRO A 702 0.42 11.60 20.45
CA PRO A 702 0.82 10.68 21.50
C PRO A 702 1.33 11.38 22.77
N ARG A 703 2.09 12.47 22.65
CA ARG A 703 2.68 13.18 23.80
C ARG A 703 1.65 14.01 24.55
N LYS A 704 0.80 14.74 23.82
CA LYS A 704 -0.27 15.55 24.42
C LYS A 704 -1.38 14.69 25.00
N ALA A 705 -1.79 13.61 24.33
CA ALA A 705 -2.77 12.66 24.84
C ALA A 705 -2.30 12.00 26.14
N ALA A 706 -1.05 11.52 26.21
CA ALA A 706 -0.49 10.96 27.44
C ALA A 706 -0.38 12.00 28.59
N SER A 707 -0.23 13.28 28.26
CA SER A 707 -0.28 14.37 29.25
C SER A 707 -1.70 14.61 29.76
N LEU A 708 -2.67 14.67 28.86
CA LEU A 708 -4.08 14.88 29.18
C LEU A 708 -4.61 13.70 30.00
N GLN A 709 -4.38 12.46 29.57
CA GLN A 709 -4.76 11.25 30.29
C GLN A 709 -4.29 11.28 31.76
N ARG A 710 -3.03 11.63 32.02
CA ARG A 710 -2.50 11.75 33.40
C ARG A 710 -3.22 12.82 34.22
N SER A 711 -3.61 13.93 33.59
CA SER A 711 -4.38 15.00 34.23
C SER A 711 -5.79 14.52 34.57
N LEU A 712 -6.46 13.86 33.63
CA LEU A 712 -7.83 13.35 33.78
C LEU A 712 -7.93 12.27 34.85
N VAL A 713 -7.01 11.30 34.84
CA VAL A 713 -6.97 10.22 35.85
C VAL A 713 -6.73 10.77 37.26
N ARG A 714 -6.00 11.89 37.40
CA ARG A 714 -5.76 12.52 38.70
C ARG A 714 -6.98 13.27 39.24
N ASP A 715 -7.67 14.01 38.37
CA ASP A 715 -8.74 14.91 38.79
C ASP A 715 -10.11 14.21 38.86
N GLY A 716 -10.33 13.16 38.06
CA GLY A 716 -11.52 12.30 38.09
C GLY A 716 -12.55 12.64 37.01
N ALA A 717 -13.83 12.71 37.40
CA ALA A 717 -14.94 12.93 36.48
C ALA A 717 -14.98 14.37 35.93
N ILE A 718 -15.33 14.51 34.65
CA ILE A 718 -15.55 15.79 33.97
C ILE A 718 -17.05 16.03 33.83
N TYR A 719 -17.49 17.27 34.07
CA TYR A 719 -18.91 17.63 34.04
C TYR A 719 -19.24 18.63 32.94
N THR A 720 -18.27 19.45 32.53
CA THR A 720 -18.43 20.31 31.36
C THR A 720 -17.19 20.33 30.48
N ARG A 721 -17.38 20.47 29.17
CA ARG A 721 -16.28 20.70 28.22
C ARG A 721 -15.40 21.90 28.61
N LYS A 722 -15.92 22.91 29.32
CA LYS A 722 -15.11 24.06 29.76
C LYS A 722 -13.98 23.66 30.72
N ASP A 723 -14.13 22.55 31.44
CA ASP A 723 -13.14 22.04 32.40
C ASP A 723 -11.80 21.69 31.73
N PHE A 724 -11.82 21.36 30.43
CA PHE A 724 -10.60 21.12 29.67
C PHE A 724 -9.67 22.35 29.63
N VAL A 725 -10.23 23.56 29.59
CA VAL A 725 -9.45 24.81 29.60
C VAL A 725 -9.16 25.26 31.02
N THR A 726 -10.17 25.27 31.89
CA THR A 726 -10.05 25.84 33.25
C THR A 726 -9.26 24.97 34.20
N THR A 727 -9.47 23.65 34.17
CA THR A 727 -8.90 22.69 35.13
C THR A 727 -7.68 21.99 34.55
N HIS A 728 -7.75 21.59 33.28
CA HIS A 728 -6.66 20.82 32.64
C HIS A 728 -5.71 21.69 31.81
N GLY A 729 -5.94 23.00 31.74
CA GLY A 729 -5.03 23.97 31.14
C GLY A 729 -4.77 23.75 29.65
N LEU A 730 -5.74 23.17 28.91
CA LEU A 730 -5.62 23.08 27.46
C LEU A 730 -5.63 24.49 26.86
N GLY A 731 -4.69 24.73 25.93
CA GLY A 731 -4.62 25.97 25.18
C GLY A 731 -5.86 26.17 24.29
N LYS A 732 -6.06 27.41 23.83
CA LYS A 732 -7.26 27.80 23.10
C LYS A 732 -7.34 27.11 21.74
N ILE A 733 -6.21 26.97 21.06
CA ILE A 733 -6.15 26.33 19.74
C ILE A 733 -6.42 24.83 19.89
N PHE A 734 -5.88 24.18 20.93
CA PHE A 734 -6.23 22.78 21.22
C PHE A 734 -7.70 22.60 21.53
N PHE A 735 -8.25 23.48 22.38
CA PHE A 735 -9.65 23.39 22.78
C PHE A 735 -10.57 23.43 21.56
N VAL A 736 -10.38 24.39 20.66
CA VAL A 736 -11.15 24.48 19.42
C VAL A 736 -11.01 23.21 18.59
N ASN A 737 -9.80 22.72 18.37
CA ASN A 737 -9.58 21.55 17.52
C ASN A 737 -10.17 20.26 18.11
N ALA A 738 -10.11 20.05 19.42
CA ALA A 738 -10.37 18.75 20.04
C ALA A 738 -11.79 18.62 20.61
N VAL A 739 -12.33 19.69 21.22
CA VAL A 739 -13.42 19.56 22.19
C VAL A 739 -14.73 19.03 21.59
N GLY A 740 -15.03 19.33 20.33
CA GLY A 740 -16.22 18.83 19.63
C GLY A 740 -16.25 17.31 19.47
N PHE A 741 -15.09 16.66 19.55
CA PHE A 741 -14.92 15.21 19.44
C PHE A 741 -14.83 14.50 20.80
N LEU A 742 -14.72 15.28 21.89
CA LEU A 742 -14.70 14.77 23.26
C LEU A 742 -16.12 14.81 23.82
N ARG A 743 -16.70 13.63 24.04
CA ARG A 743 -18.05 13.46 24.60
C ARG A 743 -17.97 13.48 26.12
N VAL A 744 -18.80 14.31 26.74
CA VAL A 744 -18.95 14.35 28.21
C VAL A 744 -20.39 13.96 28.53
N ARG A 745 -20.56 12.78 29.12
CA ARG A 745 -21.87 12.27 29.56
C ARG A 745 -21.78 11.71 30.97
N ARG A 746 -22.94 11.38 31.55
CA ARG A 746 -23.06 10.73 32.86
C ARG A 746 -22.66 9.25 32.77
N SER A 747 -21.39 8.97 32.53
CA SER A 747 -20.80 7.63 32.49
C SER A 747 -19.66 7.49 33.51
N GLY A 748 -19.24 6.26 33.79
CA GLY A 748 -18.12 5.98 34.70
C GLY A 748 -18.30 6.62 36.09
N LEU A 749 -17.26 7.28 36.59
CA LEU A 749 -17.29 7.99 37.88
C LEU A 749 -18.33 9.12 37.96
N ALA A 750 -18.73 9.70 36.81
CA ALA A 750 -19.75 10.76 36.77
C ALA A 750 -21.16 10.22 37.01
N ALA A 751 -21.41 8.92 36.81
CA ALA A 751 -22.74 8.32 36.95
C ALA A 751 -23.29 8.40 38.39
N SER A 752 -22.41 8.33 39.40
CA SER A 752 -22.79 8.45 40.82
C SER A 752 -22.96 9.89 41.31
N SER A 753 -22.67 10.88 40.47
CA SER A 753 -22.65 12.30 40.84
C SER A 753 -23.97 12.99 40.47
N SER A 754 -24.44 13.89 41.33
CA SER A 754 -25.61 14.73 41.08
C SER A 754 -25.28 16.05 40.39
N GLN A 755 -24.03 16.24 39.93
CA GLN A 755 -23.64 17.47 39.26
C GLN A 755 -24.32 17.60 37.89
N PHE A 756 -24.57 18.85 37.50
CA PHE A 756 -25.19 19.18 36.23
C PHE A 756 -24.23 18.90 35.08
N ILE A 757 -24.72 18.28 34.01
CA ILE A 757 -24.01 18.07 32.76
C ILE A 757 -24.86 18.68 31.65
N ASP A 758 -24.26 19.55 30.83
CA ASP A 758 -24.94 20.15 29.69
C ASP A 758 -25.26 19.07 28.65
N LEU A 759 -26.51 18.98 28.21
CA LEU A 759 -26.97 18.00 27.23
C LEU A 759 -26.27 18.17 25.88
N LEU A 760 -25.77 19.37 25.56
CA LEU A 760 -25.02 19.63 24.34
C LEU A 760 -23.57 19.10 24.41
N ASP A 761 -23.03 18.81 25.60
CA ASP A 761 -21.71 18.19 25.75
C ASP A 761 -21.74 16.68 25.41
N ASP A 762 -22.94 16.09 25.38
CA ASP A 762 -23.26 14.74 24.88
C ASP A 762 -23.61 14.74 23.37
N THR A 763 -23.12 15.73 22.62
CA THR A 763 -23.32 15.82 21.16
C THR A 763 -22.05 16.22 20.42
N ARG A 764 -21.98 15.96 19.11
CA ARG A 764 -20.90 16.46 18.23
C ARG A 764 -21.00 17.95 17.95
N ILE A 765 -22.02 18.65 18.45
CA ILE A 765 -22.14 20.10 18.29
C ILE A 765 -20.95 20.75 18.99
N HIS A 766 -20.18 21.55 18.26
CA HIS A 766 -19.06 22.26 18.82
C HIS A 766 -19.56 23.40 19.73
N PRO A 767 -18.90 23.71 20.87
CA PRO A 767 -19.31 24.79 21.77
C PRO A 767 -19.48 26.17 21.10
N GLU A 768 -18.80 26.43 19.98
CA GLU A 768 -18.97 27.65 19.19
C GLU A 768 -20.37 27.79 18.57
N SER A 769 -21.09 26.67 18.40
CA SER A 769 -22.43 26.60 17.79
C SER A 769 -23.55 26.32 18.79
N TYR A 770 -23.27 26.35 20.11
CA TYR A 770 -24.31 26.15 21.12
C TYR A 770 -25.42 27.18 21.05
N GLY A 771 -25.09 28.44 20.73
CA GLY A 771 -26.09 29.48 20.49
C GLY A 771 -27.03 29.12 19.34
N LEU A 772 -26.51 28.59 18.23
CA LEU A 772 -27.31 28.17 17.08
C LEU A 772 -28.21 26.97 17.41
N ALA A 773 -27.71 26.01 18.19
CA ALA A 773 -28.50 24.86 18.64
C ALA A 773 -29.65 25.28 19.56
N GLN A 774 -29.38 26.20 20.50
CA GLN A 774 -30.38 26.78 21.38
C GLN A 774 -31.44 27.57 20.60
N GLU A 775 -31.04 28.34 19.58
CA GLU A 775 -31.98 29.05 18.70
C GLU A 775 -32.89 28.10 17.93
N LEU A 776 -32.33 27.03 17.34
CA LEU A 776 -33.12 26.02 16.62
C LEU A 776 -34.10 25.32 17.56
N ALA A 777 -33.62 24.87 18.72
CA ALA A 777 -34.46 24.20 19.72
C ALA A 777 -35.58 25.11 20.24
N LYS A 778 -35.29 26.40 20.45
CA LYS A 778 -36.31 27.38 20.83
C LYS A 778 -37.39 27.54 19.78
N VAL A 779 -37.04 27.60 18.50
CA VAL A 779 -38.04 27.72 17.41
C VAL A 779 -38.96 26.50 17.38
N VAL A 780 -38.41 25.30 17.59
CA VAL A 780 -39.19 24.06 17.67
C VAL A 780 -40.07 24.04 18.92
N TYR A 781 -39.57 24.56 20.04
CA TYR A 781 -40.31 24.67 21.29
C TYR A 781 -41.47 25.69 21.21
N ASP A 782 -41.22 26.89 20.69
CA ASP A 782 -42.20 27.96 20.53
C ASP A 782 -43.36 27.56 19.58
N ALA A 783 -43.11 26.63 18.65
CA ALA A 783 -44.13 26.06 17.78
C ALA A 783 -45.10 25.12 18.52
N ASP A 784 -44.72 24.56 19.68
CA ASP A 784 -45.54 23.69 20.53
C ASP A 784 -46.29 24.48 21.63
N GLY A 785 -45.78 25.65 22.05
CA GLY A 785 -46.46 26.61 22.93
C GLY A 785 -45.53 27.71 23.47
N PRO A 786 -46.05 28.83 24.01
CA PRO A 786 -45.22 29.90 24.55
C PRO A 786 -44.65 29.52 25.93
N GLY A 787 -43.34 29.32 26.03
CA GLY A 787 -42.63 29.17 27.30
C GLY A 787 -41.27 29.89 27.29
N ASP A 788 -40.90 30.49 28.42
CA ASP A 788 -39.80 31.47 28.50
C ASP A 788 -38.41 30.87 28.80
N ALA A 789 -38.24 29.54 28.92
CA ALA A 789 -36.96 28.95 29.37
C ALA A 789 -36.19 28.20 28.26
N LEU A 790 -35.01 28.72 27.91
CA LEU A 790 -34.12 28.21 26.85
C LEU A 790 -33.52 26.82 27.17
N GLU A 791 -33.26 26.53 28.45
CA GLU A 791 -32.72 25.22 28.89
C GLU A 791 -33.74 24.09 28.69
N MET A 792 -35.03 24.36 28.96
CA MET A 792 -36.11 23.39 28.70
C MET A 792 -36.31 23.12 27.20
N ALA A 793 -35.89 24.04 26.32
CA ALA A 793 -36.06 23.86 24.89
C ALA A 793 -35.17 22.74 24.33
N ILE A 794 -33.95 22.57 24.85
CA ILE A 794 -33.04 21.48 24.44
C ILE A 794 -33.57 20.13 24.92
N GLU A 795 -33.98 20.05 26.19
CA GLU A 795 -34.62 18.86 26.76
C GLU A 795 -35.86 18.47 25.96
N HIS A 796 -36.75 19.43 25.72
CA HIS A 796 -37.96 19.22 24.93
C HIS A 796 -37.67 18.75 23.49
N ALA A 797 -36.66 19.32 22.84
CA ALA A 797 -36.28 18.95 21.49
C ALA A 797 -35.72 17.51 21.43
N ARG A 798 -34.95 17.07 22.44
CA ARG A 798 -34.44 15.69 22.55
C ARG A 798 -35.55 14.70 22.88
N ASP A 799 -36.48 15.06 23.78
CA ASP A 799 -37.60 14.21 24.19
C ASP A 799 -38.63 13.99 23.06
N ARG A 800 -38.74 14.95 22.13
CA ARG A 800 -39.71 14.90 21.02
C ARG A 800 -39.03 15.07 19.66
N PRO A 801 -38.28 14.05 19.19
CA PRO A 801 -37.51 14.13 17.95
C PRO A 801 -38.37 14.24 16.68
N THR A 802 -39.67 13.95 16.76
CA THR A 802 -40.60 14.01 15.62
C THR A 802 -40.71 15.42 15.03
N TYR A 803 -40.68 16.46 15.87
CA TYR A 803 -40.76 17.85 15.39
C TYR A 803 -39.49 18.24 14.63
N LEU A 804 -38.32 17.84 15.14
CA LEU A 804 -37.04 18.09 14.46
C LEU A 804 -36.94 17.35 13.12
N LYS A 805 -37.45 16.11 13.03
CA LYS A 805 -37.41 15.32 11.77
C LYS A 805 -38.15 16.00 10.62
N HIS A 806 -39.28 16.66 10.91
CA HIS A 806 -40.10 17.34 9.89
C HIS A 806 -39.74 18.81 9.71
N PHE A 807 -38.78 19.34 10.48
CA PHE A 807 -38.38 20.73 10.39
C PHE A 807 -37.52 20.97 9.14
N ASP A 808 -37.98 21.90 8.28
CA ASP A 808 -37.27 22.32 7.08
C ASP A 808 -36.14 23.32 7.43
N ILE A 809 -34.92 22.81 7.37
CA ILE A 809 -33.70 23.57 7.68
C ILE A 809 -33.34 24.52 6.53
N ASP A 810 -33.61 24.15 5.27
CA ASP A 810 -33.24 24.96 4.11
C ASP A 810 -34.07 26.25 4.10
N ASP A 811 -35.37 26.15 4.37
CA ASP A 811 -36.25 27.32 4.47
C ASP A 811 -35.97 28.16 5.71
N TYR A 812 -35.67 27.53 6.85
CA TYR A 812 -35.25 28.24 8.05
C TYR A 812 -33.97 29.05 7.82
N ALA A 813 -32.93 28.43 7.24
CA ALA A 813 -31.66 29.08 6.95
C ALA A 813 -31.83 30.29 6.03
N LYS A 814 -32.64 30.17 4.96
CA LYS A 814 -32.97 31.29 4.06
C LYS A 814 -33.73 32.41 4.80
N SER A 815 -34.73 32.06 5.60
CA SER A 815 -35.57 33.05 6.29
C SER A 815 -34.78 33.90 7.30
N LYS A 816 -33.76 33.32 7.93
CA LYS A 816 -32.92 33.95 8.95
C LYS A 816 -31.59 34.49 8.42
N LYS A 817 -31.31 34.36 7.11
CA LYS A 817 -30.03 34.74 6.47
C LYS A 817 -28.82 33.97 7.00
N PHE A 818 -29.00 32.67 7.24
CA PHE A 818 -27.97 31.73 7.67
C PHE A 818 -27.60 30.73 6.56
N GLU A 819 -27.63 31.15 5.30
CA GLU A 819 -27.31 30.27 4.17
C GLU A 819 -25.88 29.69 4.27
N ASN A 820 -24.97 30.44 4.89
CA ASN A 820 -23.59 30.04 5.16
C ASN A 820 -23.42 29.03 6.32
N LYS A 821 -24.50 28.66 7.02
CA LYS A 821 -24.50 27.71 8.14
C LYS A 821 -25.49 26.55 7.97
N ARG A 822 -25.92 26.33 6.73
CA ARG A 822 -26.92 25.33 6.37
C ARG A 822 -26.51 23.91 6.76
N GLU A 823 -25.29 23.50 6.42
CA GLU A 823 -24.76 22.17 6.78
C GLU A 823 -24.60 22.04 8.31
N THR A 824 -24.13 23.10 8.98
CA THR A 824 -24.05 23.17 10.45
C THR A 824 -25.42 22.94 11.09
N PHE A 825 -26.51 23.55 10.57
CA PHE A 825 -27.86 23.33 11.09
C PHE A 825 -28.38 21.91 10.84
N HIS A 826 -28.02 21.28 9.71
CA HIS A 826 -28.33 19.86 9.49
C HIS A 826 -27.60 18.95 10.50
N ASP A 827 -26.34 19.24 10.81
CA ASP A 827 -25.58 18.53 11.85
C ASP A 827 -26.22 18.71 13.22
N ILE A 828 -26.53 19.95 13.61
CA ILE A 828 -27.22 20.28 14.86
C ILE A 828 -28.54 19.52 14.96
N ARG A 829 -29.37 19.53 13.91
CA ARG A 829 -30.65 18.80 13.89
C ARG A 829 -30.45 17.32 14.17
N ARG A 830 -29.46 16.68 13.53
CA ARG A 830 -29.16 15.24 13.73
C ARG A 830 -28.72 14.96 15.15
N GLU A 831 -27.82 15.79 15.68
CA GLU A 831 -27.27 15.63 17.02
C GLU A 831 -28.29 15.95 18.14
N LEU A 832 -29.25 16.85 17.89
CA LEU A 832 -30.39 17.06 18.81
C LEU A 832 -31.40 15.91 18.77
N ILE A 833 -31.54 15.20 17.64
CA ILE A 833 -32.37 13.99 17.57
C ILE A 833 -31.70 12.84 18.34
N GLN A 834 -30.42 12.60 18.08
CA GLN A 834 -29.63 11.58 18.76
C GLN A 834 -28.16 12.01 18.82
N GLY A 835 -27.74 12.47 20.00
CA GLY A 835 -26.36 12.90 20.25
C GLY A 835 -25.38 11.75 20.08
N PHE A 836 -24.27 12.02 19.39
CA PHE A 836 -23.21 11.04 19.13
C PHE A 836 -23.67 9.72 18.50
N GLN A 837 -24.76 9.71 17.73
CA GLN A 837 -25.20 8.50 17.01
C GLN A 837 -24.03 7.84 16.27
N ASP A 838 -23.87 6.53 16.40
CA ASP A 838 -22.77 5.80 15.76
C ASP A 838 -23.00 5.69 14.25
N TRP A 839 -22.11 6.29 13.47
CA TRP A 839 -22.16 6.34 12.00
C TRP A 839 -21.37 5.19 11.34
N ARG A 840 -20.78 4.30 12.15
CA ARG A 840 -19.97 3.18 11.67
C ARG A 840 -20.81 2.13 10.97
N LYS A 841 -20.16 1.34 10.11
CA LYS A 841 -20.80 0.15 9.56
C LYS A 841 -21.09 -0.81 10.70
N GLN A 842 -22.35 -1.22 10.84
CA GLN A 842 -22.72 -2.20 11.85
C GLN A 842 -21.90 -3.48 11.65
N TYR A 843 -21.52 -4.13 12.75
CA TYR A 843 -20.81 -5.39 12.68
C TYR A 843 -21.62 -6.43 11.91
N GLU A 844 -21.00 -7.03 10.91
CA GLU A 844 -21.55 -8.15 10.14
C GLU A 844 -20.81 -9.43 10.55
N GLU A 845 -21.57 -10.49 10.82
CA GLU A 845 -20.97 -11.79 11.12
C GLU A 845 -20.25 -12.34 9.87
N PRO A 846 -19.08 -12.99 10.04
CA PRO A 846 -18.35 -13.55 8.91
C PRO A 846 -19.23 -14.48 8.07
N SER A 847 -19.19 -14.29 6.76
CA SER A 847 -19.80 -15.22 5.82
C SER A 847 -19.13 -16.59 5.90
N GLN A 848 -19.78 -17.62 5.35
CA GLN A 848 -19.24 -18.98 5.36
C GLN A 848 -17.85 -19.10 4.71
N ASP A 849 -17.59 -18.28 3.68
CA ASP A 849 -16.32 -18.24 3.00
C ASP A 849 -15.25 -17.55 3.85
N GLU A 850 -15.60 -16.46 4.53
CA GLU A 850 -14.71 -15.77 5.48
C GLU A 850 -14.42 -16.65 6.70
N GLU A 851 -15.42 -17.34 7.26
CA GLU A 851 -15.22 -18.32 8.33
C GLU A 851 -14.20 -19.38 7.91
N PHE A 852 -14.29 -19.89 6.68
CA PHE A 852 -13.35 -20.87 6.14
C PHE A 852 -11.92 -20.32 6.09
N TYR A 853 -11.71 -19.11 5.56
CA TYR A 853 -10.38 -18.49 5.50
C TYR A 853 -9.83 -18.13 6.89
N LEU A 854 -10.67 -17.61 7.79
CA LEU A 854 -10.30 -17.33 9.18
C LEU A 854 -9.85 -18.60 9.93
N ILE A 855 -10.56 -19.72 9.74
CA ILE A 855 -10.26 -20.97 10.45
C ILE A 855 -9.06 -21.70 9.84
N SER A 856 -8.91 -21.66 8.51
CA SER A 856 -7.82 -22.35 7.80
C SER A 856 -6.52 -21.55 7.78
N GLY A 857 -6.58 -20.21 7.89
CA GLY A 857 -5.44 -19.33 7.71
C GLY A 857 -4.98 -19.21 6.25
N GLU A 858 -5.73 -19.78 5.31
CA GLU A 858 -5.48 -19.71 3.87
C GLU A 858 -6.19 -18.50 3.25
N THR A 859 -5.72 -18.06 2.09
CA THR A 859 -6.36 -17.04 1.26
C THR A 859 -6.80 -17.63 -0.07
N GLU A 860 -7.59 -16.88 -0.84
CA GLU A 860 -7.93 -17.26 -2.22
C GLU A 860 -6.71 -17.46 -3.11
N GLU A 861 -5.63 -16.72 -2.83
CA GLU A 861 -4.38 -16.89 -3.57
C GLU A 861 -3.68 -18.20 -3.17
N THR A 862 -3.62 -18.54 -1.88
CA THR A 862 -2.90 -19.73 -1.40
C THR A 862 -3.65 -21.04 -1.67
N LEU A 863 -4.99 -21.02 -1.62
CA LEU A 863 -5.83 -22.19 -1.81
C LEU A 863 -6.94 -21.92 -2.84
N ALA A 864 -6.65 -22.25 -4.10
CA ALA A 864 -7.59 -22.12 -5.22
C ALA A 864 -7.77 -23.45 -5.97
N GLU A 865 -8.91 -23.58 -6.66
CA GLU A 865 -9.15 -24.70 -7.56
C GLU A 865 -8.09 -24.72 -8.69
N GLY A 866 -7.58 -25.90 -9.01
CA GLY A 866 -6.53 -26.10 -9.99
C GLY A 866 -5.10 -25.93 -9.46
N ARG A 867 -4.90 -25.47 -8.23
CA ARG A 867 -3.57 -25.35 -7.61
C ARG A 867 -2.98 -26.72 -7.26
N ILE A 868 -1.67 -26.87 -7.40
CA ILE A 868 -0.94 -28.07 -6.98
C ILE A 868 -0.52 -27.91 -5.52
N VAL A 869 -0.82 -28.92 -4.71
CA VAL A 869 -0.57 -28.96 -3.27
C VAL A 869 0.02 -30.31 -2.87
N GLN A 870 0.85 -30.32 -1.84
CA GLN A 870 1.33 -31.56 -1.23
C GLN A 870 0.32 -32.04 -0.19
N ALA A 871 -0.01 -33.32 -0.25
CA ALA A 871 -0.96 -33.96 0.65
C ALA A 871 -0.35 -35.24 1.22
N THR A 872 -0.35 -35.36 2.54
CA THR A 872 0.13 -36.55 3.24
C THR A 872 -1.04 -37.48 3.54
N VAL A 873 -0.95 -38.74 3.11
CA VAL A 873 -2.00 -39.75 3.31
C VAL A 873 -2.05 -40.13 4.78
N ARG A 874 -3.21 -39.93 5.43
CA ARG A 874 -3.42 -40.26 6.84
C ARG A 874 -4.15 -41.59 7.03
N ARG A 875 -5.10 -41.89 6.15
CA ARG A 875 -5.90 -43.12 6.21
C ARG A 875 -6.35 -43.52 4.83
N VAL A 876 -6.18 -44.80 4.48
CA VAL A 876 -6.62 -45.35 3.19
C VAL A 876 -7.85 -46.23 3.39
N GLN A 877 -8.83 -46.09 2.50
CA GLN A 877 -10.02 -46.94 2.40
C GLN A 877 -10.11 -47.47 0.96
N PRO A 878 -10.87 -48.55 0.69
CA PRO A 878 -10.91 -49.17 -0.63
C PRO A 878 -11.26 -48.22 -1.80
N GLN A 879 -12.13 -47.24 -1.57
CA GLN A 879 -12.62 -46.29 -2.58
C GLN A 879 -12.12 -44.84 -2.41
N LYS A 880 -11.51 -44.51 -1.27
CA LYS A 880 -11.00 -43.16 -1.00
C LYS A 880 -9.80 -43.17 -0.07
N ALA A 881 -8.90 -42.21 -0.27
CA ALA A 881 -7.84 -41.89 0.69
C ALA A 881 -8.14 -40.55 1.37
N ILE A 882 -7.92 -40.52 2.68
CA ILE A 882 -8.01 -39.32 3.51
C ILE A 882 -6.59 -38.79 3.68
N CYS A 883 -6.34 -37.61 3.14
CA CYS A 883 -5.07 -36.92 3.19
C CYS A 883 -5.17 -35.68 4.09
N VAL A 884 -4.03 -35.17 4.52
CA VAL A 884 -3.90 -33.90 5.23
C VAL A 884 -2.95 -33.02 4.43
N LEU A 885 -3.40 -31.80 4.15
CA LEU A 885 -2.61 -30.75 3.50
C LEU A 885 -1.64 -30.12 4.51
N GLU A 886 -0.62 -29.41 4.03
CA GLU A 886 0.30 -28.66 4.91
C GLU A 886 -0.43 -27.63 5.79
N SER A 887 -1.52 -27.06 5.29
CA SER A 887 -2.42 -26.15 6.02
C SER A 887 -3.23 -26.83 7.14
N GLY A 888 -3.14 -28.16 7.25
CA GLY A 888 -3.95 -28.97 8.18
C GLY A 888 -5.35 -29.30 7.66
N LEU A 889 -5.75 -28.78 6.49
CA LEU A 889 -7.03 -29.10 5.84
C LEU A 889 -7.12 -30.57 5.46
N THR A 890 -8.35 -31.12 5.50
CA THR A 890 -8.59 -32.51 5.15
C THR A 890 -8.77 -32.64 3.64
N GLY A 891 -7.82 -33.32 2.99
CA GLY A 891 -7.86 -33.67 1.57
C GLY A 891 -8.60 -34.99 1.34
N MET A 892 -9.53 -35.03 0.40
CA MET A 892 -10.23 -36.24 -0.04
C MET A 892 -9.73 -36.63 -1.43
N LEU A 893 -9.10 -37.80 -1.55
CA LEU A 893 -8.69 -38.36 -2.83
C LEU A 893 -9.57 -39.57 -3.16
N MET A 894 -10.38 -39.47 -4.20
CA MET A 894 -11.25 -40.57 -4.64
C MET A 894 -10.46 -41.54 -5.53
N LYS A 895 -10.86 -42.80 -5.57
CA LYS A 895 -10.22 -43.84 -6.43
C LYS A 895 -10.11 -43.42 -7.88
N GLU A 896 -11.19 -42.84 -8.39
CA GLU A 896 -11.25 -42.34 -9.76
C GLU A 896 -10.19 -41.27 -10.02
N ASP A 897 -9.89 -40.43 -9.03
CA ASP A 897 -9.05 -39.24 -9.18
C ASP A 897 -7.54 -39.54 -8.93
N TYR A 898 -7.15 -40.78 -8.64
CA TYR A 898 -5.75 -41.16 -8.35
C TYR A 898 -4.91 -41.35 -9.62
N THR A 899 -5.37 -42.16 -10.58
CA THR A 899 -4.63 -42.50 -11.80
C THR A 899 -5.55 -42.52 -13.01
N ASP A 900 -5.00 -42.30 -14.21
CA ASP A 900 -5.78 -42.36 -15.45
C ASP A 900 -6.36 -43.77 -15.70
N ASP A 901 -5.61 -44.81 -15.34
CA ASP A 901 -6.02 -46.23 -15.40
C ASP A 901 -6.74 -46.71 -14.12
N TRP A 902 -7.58 -45.86 -13.51
CA TRP A 902 -8.27 -46.18 -12.25
C TRP A 902 -9.11 -47.48 -12.29
N ARG A 903 -9.51 -47.94 -13.49
CA ARG A 903 -10.27 -49.17 -13.69
C ARG A 903 -9.46 -50.44 -13.41
N ASP A 904 -8.14 -50.37 -13.54
CA ASP A 904 -7.24 -51.51 -13.32
C ASP A 904 -6.84 -51.71 -11.85
N ILE A 905 -7.21 -50.74 -10.99
CA ILE A 905 -7.00 -50.81 -9.54
C ILE A 905 -8.24 -51.45 -8.92
N SER A 906 -8.10 -52.54 -8.14
CA SER A 906 -9.20 -53.10 -7.36
C SER A 906 -9.48 -52.24 -6.13
N GLU A 907 -8.47 -51.97 -5.30
CA GLU A 907 -8.55 -51.11 -4.11
C GLU A 907 -7.40 -50.11 -4.05
N LEU A 908 -7.65 -48.91 -3.53
CA LEU A 908 -6.59 -47.91 -3.32
C LEU A 908 -5.53 -48.35 -2.29
N SER A 909 -5.93 -49.20 -1.34
CA SER A 909 -5.06 -49.74 -0.27
C SER A 909 -3.87 -50.54 -0.79
N ASP A 910 -3.94 -51.07 -2.02
CA ASP A 910 -2.86 -51.85 -2.62
C ASP A 910 -1.70 -50.98 -3.13
N ARG A 911 -1.96 -49.68 -3.33
CA ARG A 911 -1.04 -48.73 -3.97
C ARG A 911 -0.61 -47.60 -3.06
N LEU A 912 -1.47 -47.18 -2.13
CA LEU A 912 -1.24 -46.08 -1.21
C LEU A 912 -1.14 -46.60 0.22
N HIS A 913 -0.16 -46.10 0.95
CA HIS A 913 0.07 -46.41 2.35
C HIS A 913 -0.09 -45.15 3.21
N GLU A 914 -0.38 -45.36 4.49
CA GLU A 914 -0.41 -44.26 5.46
C GLU A 914 0.99 -43.67 5.62
N GLY A 915 1.11 -42.35 5.51
CA GLY A 915 2.37 -41.62 5.53
C GLY A 915 2.91 -41.22 4.15
N ASP A 916 2.33 -41.74 3.06
CA ASP A 916 2.76 -41.36 1.70
C ASP A 916 2.48 -39.88 1.42
N ILE A 917 3.44 -39.19 0.79
CA ILE A 917 3.30 -37.79 0.37
C ILE A 917 2.99 -37.76 -1.13
N LEU A 918 1.83 -37.20 -1.47
CA LEU A 918 1.34 -37.09 -2.84
C LEU A 918 1.33 -35.63 -3.29
N SER A 919 1.72 -35.40 -4.55
CA SER A 919 1.55 -34.10 -5.20
C SER A 919 0.25 -34.14 -6.00
N CYS A 920 -0.81 -33.52 -5.49
CA CYS A 920 -2.11 -33.52 -6.15
C CYS A 920 -2.55 -32.10 -6.52
N LYS A 921 -3.45 -32.00 -7.49
CA LYS A 921 -4.14 -30.78 -7.89
C LYS A 921 -5.48 -30.67 -7.16
N ILE A 922 -5.85 -29.45 -6.74
CA ILE A 922 -7.15 -29.19 -6.13
C ILE A 922 -8.23 -29.25 -7.21
N LYS A 923 -9.23 -30.11 -7.03
CA LYS A 923 -10.38 -30.27 -7.92
C LYS A 923 -11.49 -29.31 -7.56
N SER A 924 -11.86 -29.29 -6.28
CA SER A 924 -12.88 -28.41 -5.72
C SER A 924 -12.72 -28.26 -4.22
N ILE A 925 -13.24 -27.16 -3.67
CA ILE A 925 -13.14 -26.84 -2.24
C ILE A 925 -14.55 -26.76 -1.64
N GLN A 926 -14.85 -27.64 -0.67
CA GLN A 926 -16.07 -27.56 0.13
C GLN A 926 -15.81 -26.76 1.41
N LYS A 927 -16.00 -25.43 1.32
CA LYS A 927 -15.71 -24.48 2.40
C LYS A 927 -16.48 -24.79 3.69
N ASN A 928 -17.76 -25.15 3.59
CA ASN A 928 -18.67 -25.45 4.73
C ASN A 928 -18.15 -26.54 5.68
N ARG A 929 -17.44 -27.53 5.13
CA ARG A 929 -16.89 -28.67 5.89
C ARG A 929 -15.38 -28.61 6.03
N CYS A 930 -14.75 -27.57 5.51
CA CYS A 930 -13.30 -27.42 5.41
C CYS A 930 -12.64 -28.65 4.74
N GLN A 931 -13.24 -29.17 3.66
CA GLN A 931 -12.76 -30.34 2.91
C GLN A 931 -12.32 -29.95 1.51
N VAL A 932 -11.18 -30.49 1.08
CA VAL A 932 -10.60 -30.22 -0.24
C VAL A 932 -10.57 -31.51 -1.06
N PHE A 933 -11.14 -31.51 -2.25
CA PHE A 933 -11.08 -32.66 -3.15
C PHE A 933 -9.83 -32.59 -4.02
N LEU A 934 -9.08 -33.69 -4.08
CA LEU A 934 -7.77 -33.77 -4.71
C LEU A 934 -7.82 -34.69 -5.94
N VAL A 935 -6.99 -34.37 -6.93
CA VAL A 935 -6.76 -35.18 -8.14
C VAL A 935 -5.27 -35.37 -8.35
N CYS A 936 -4.86 -36.61 -8.56
CA CYS A 936 -3.46 -37.00 -8.77
C CYS A 936 -3.22 -37.65 -10.15
N ARG A 937 -4.24 -37.66 -11.03
CA ARG A 937 -4.14 -38.17 -12.42
C ARG A 937 -3.05 -37.46 -13.23
N GLU A 938 -2.22 -38.22 -13.96
CA GLU A 938 -1.16 -37.65 -14.79
C GLU A 938 -1.71 -36.72 -15.88
N SER A 939 -2.85 -37.07 -16.49
CA SER A 939 -3.51 -36.24 -17.50
C SER A 939 -3.94 -34.87 -16.95
N GLU A 940 -4.48 -34.81 -15.74
CA GLU A 940 -4.95 -33.58 -15.09
C GLU A 940 -3.81 -32.74 -14.51
N MET A 941 -2.74 -33.39 -14.05
CA MET A 941 -1.50 -32.73 -13.64
C MET A 941 -0.79 -32.06 -14.82
N ARG A 942 -0.94 -32.60 -16.05
CA ARG A 942 -0.45 -31.99 -17.31
C ARG A 942 -1.46 -31.03 -17.94
N SER A 943 -2.72 -31.08 -17.54
CA SER A 943 -3.80 -30.26 -18.09
C SER A 943 -3.75 -28.84 -17.53
N HIS A 944 -3.38 -27.90 -18.39
CA HIS A 944 -3.44 -26.45 -18.13
C HIS A 944 -4.86 -25.87 -18.27
N ARG A 945 -5.89 -26.70 -18.57
CA ARG A 945 -7.24 -26.23 -18.97
C ARG A 945 -7.98 -25.42 -17.89
N LEU A 946 -7.66 -25.62 -16.61
CA LEU A 946 -8.25 -24.88 -15.49
C LEU A 946 -7.43 -23.66 -15.06
N GLN A 947 -6.32 -23.35 -15.75
CA GLN A 947 -5.46 -22.19 -15.41
C GLN A 947 -6.05 -20.84 -15.84
N ASN A 948 -7.26 -20.82 -16.40
CA ASN A 948 -7.89 -19.64 -16.98
C ASN A 948 -8.69 -18.78 -15.98
N ILE A 949 -8.45 -18.88 -14.67
CA ILE A 949 -9.07 -17.98 -13.69
C ILE A 949 -7.99 -17.13 -13.02
N CYS A 950 -7.28 -16.37 -13.84
CA CYS A 950 -6.68 -15.11 -13.43
C CYS A 950 -7.02 -14.15 -14.58
N ASN A 951 -7.54 -12.97 -14.25
CA ASN A 951 -7.71 -11.87 -15.21
C ASN A 951 -6.31 -11.48 -15.73
N LEU A 952 -5.83 -12.21 -16.72
CA LEU A 952 -4.53 -11.98 -17.33
C LEU A 952 -4.60 -10.63 -18.04
N ASP A 953 -3.52 -9.87 -17.89
CA ASP A 953 -3.38 -8.55 -18.49
C ASP A 953 -3.59 -8.62 -20.01
N THR A 954 -4.29 -7.66 -20.60
CA THR A 954 -4.51 -7.58 -22.05
C THR A 954 -3.19 -7.62 -22.84
N PHE A 955 -2.10 -7.12 -22.25
CA PHE A 955 -0.76 -7.09 -22.85
C PHE A 955 0.06 -8.37 -22.57
N TYR A 956 -0.56 -9.39 -21.98
CA TYR A 956 0.09 -10.66 -21.67
C TYR A 956 0.11 -11.58 -22.89
N HIS A 957 1.31 -11.91 -23.37
CA HIS A 957 1.50 -12.73 -24.55
C HIS A 957 2.54 -13.83 -24.31
N GLU A 958 2.06 -15.04 -24.07
CA GLU A 958 2.90 -16.21 -23.82
C GLU A 958 3.70 -16.61 -25.07
N ASP A 959 5.03 -16.65 -24.96
CA ASP A 959 5.90 -17.15 -26.03
C ASP A 959 5.92 -18.68 -26.02
N GLN A 960 4.95 -19.29 -26.70
CA GLN A 960 4.85 -20.76 -26.88
C GLN A 960 6.11 -21.37 -27.51
N SER A 961 6.87 -20.60 -28.29
CA SER A 961 8.13 -21.01 -28.92
C SER A 961 9.24 -21.37 -27.91
N SER A 962 9.22 -20.76 -26.73
CA SER A 962 10.23 -20.96 -25.68
C SER A 962 10.01 -22.23 -24.86
N LEU A 963 8.74 -22.65 -24.69
CA LEU A 963 8.35 -23.86 -23.96
C LEU A 963 8.76 -25.13 -24.69
N GLN A 964 8.56 -25.22 -26.01
CA GLN A 964 8.96 -26.40 -26.79
C GLN A 964 10.48 -26.59 -26.84
N SER A 965 11.23 -25.52 -27.08
CA SER A 965 12.71 -25.58 -27.12
C SER A 965 13.34 -25.93 -25.75
N LYS A 966 12.73 -25.48 -24.65
CA LYS A 966 13.22 -25.73 -23.28
C LYS A 966 12.71 -27.04 -22.69
N GLN A 967 11.48 -27.49 -23.00
CA GLN A 967 11.03 -28.84 -22.66
C GLN A 967 11.85 -29.89 -23.40
N ASP A 968 12.23 -29.64 -24.65
CA ASP A 968 13.14 -30.52 -25.39
C ASP A 968 14.56 -30.53 -24.78
N LYS A 969 15.06 -29.39 -24.27
CA LYS A 969 16.33 -29.33 -23.53
C LYS A 969 16.25 -30.00 -22.16
N ALA A 970 15.20 -29.77 -21.39
CA ALA A 970 15.00 -30.37 -20.07
C ALA A 970 14.68 -31.88 -20.17
N CYS A 971 14.01 -32.32 -21.23
CA CYS A 971 13.82 -33.73 -21.55
C CYS A 971 15.17 -34.37 -21.93
N LYS A 972 15.97 -33.72 -22.79
CA LYS A 972 17.33 -34.16 -23.11
C LYS A 972 18.26 -34.18 -21.89
N GLU A 973 18.18 -33.18 -21.01
CA GLU A 973 18.98 -33.10 -19.79
C GLU A 973 18.53 -34.11 -18.72
N LYS A 974 17.22 -34.37 -18.56
CA LYS A 974 16.71 -35.45 -17.70
C LYS A 974 17.06 -36.84 -18.26
N GLU A 975 17.08 -37.01 -19.58
CA GLU A 975 17.58 -38.23 -20.21
C GLU A 975 19.11 -38.40 -20.07
N LEU A 976 19.88 -37.30 -20.11
CA LEU A 976 21.32 -37.30 -19.86
C LEU A 976 21.67 -37.50 -18.37
N ALA A 977 20.88 -36.96 -17.45
CA ALA A 977 21.06 -37.12 -16.01
C ALA A 977 20.79 -38.57 -15.54
N LYS A 978 19.85 -39.28 -16.20
CA LYS A 978 19.62 -40.72 -15.98
C LYS A 978 20.81 -41.61 -16.40
N ARG A 979 21.83 -41.08 -17.08
CA ARG A 979 23.01 -41.86 -17.55
C ARG A 979 24.20 -41.89 -16.58
N HIS A 980 24.14 -41.23 -15.42
CA HIS A 980 25.28 -41.19 -14.51
C HIS A 980 25.23 -42.28 -13.44
N PHE A 981 26.22 -43.18 -13.47
CA PHE A 981 26.54 -44.05 -12.34
C PHE A 981 27.08 -43.21 -11.17
N LYS A 982 26.92 -43.66 -9.92
CA LYS A 982 27.56 -43.00 -8.76
C LYS A 982 29.07 -43.29 -8.78
N PRO A 983 29.96 -42.27 -8.80
CA PRO A 983 31.41 -42.48 -8.75
C PRO A 983 31.81 -43.14 -7.43
N ARG A 984 32.75 -44.09 -7.48
CA ARG A 984 33.19 -44.88 -6.32
C ARG A 984 34.70 -44.80 -6.14
N MET A 985 35.15 -44.81 -4.89
CA MET A 985 36.57 -44.87 -4.57
C MET A 985 36.99 -46.34 -4.41
N ILE A 986 37.35 -46.99 -5.52
CA ILE A 986 37.89 -48.35 -5.53
C ILE A 986 39.36 -48.28 -5.93
N VAL A 987 40.26 -48.68 -5.02
CA VAL A 987 41.70 -48.72 -5.27
C VAL A 987 42.03 -50.00 -6.04
N HIS A 988 41.89 -49.95 -7.37
CA HIS A 988 42.26 -51.04 -8.27
C HIS A 988 42.92 -50.49 -9.54
N PRO A 989 44.04 -51.06 -10.05
CA PRO A 989 44.80 -50.48 -11.16
C PRO A 989 44.01 -50.32 -12.46
N ARG A 990 43.00 -51.16 -12.66
CA ARG A 990 42.12 -51.14 -13.84
C ARG A 990 40.73 -50.54 -13.57
N PHE A 991 40.49 -49.97 -12.39
CA PHE A 991 39.20 -49.35 -12.09
C PHE A 991 39.21 -47.86 -12.41
N GLN A 992 38.20 -47.38 -13.14
CA GLN A 992 37.98 -45.95 -13.38
C GLN A 992 36.48 -45.62 -13.31
N ASN A 993 36.17 -44.43 -12.80
CA ASN A 993 34.82 -43.88 -12.78
C ASN A 993 34.49 -43.25 -14.13
N ILE A 994 34.23 -44.10 -15.14
CA ILE A 994 33.94 -43.68 -16.52
C ILE A 994 32.68 -44.37 -17.07
N THR A 995 32.03 -43.75 -18.06
CA THR A 995 30.83 -44.29 -18.71
C THR A 995 31.16 -45.46 -19.64
N ALA A 996 30.12 -46.15 -20.16
CA ALA A 996 30.33 -47.20 -21.16
C ALA A 996 30.97 -46.66 -22.44
N ASP A 997 30.53 -45.47 -22.86
CA ASP A 997 31.00 -44.81 -24.08
C ASP A 997 32.45 -44.33 -23.91
N GLU A 998 32.77 -43.69 -22.79
CA GLU A 998 34.15 -43.31 -22.43
C GLU A 998 35.08 -44.53 -22.29
N ALA A 999 34.58 -45.65 -21.75
CA ALA A 999 35.36 -46.88 -21.68
C ALA A 999 35.65 -47.48 -23.07
N MET A 1000 34.71 -47.38 -24.01
CA MET A 1000 34.92 -47.80 -25.39
C MET A 1000 35.90 -46.87 -26.11
N GLU A 1001 35.82 -45.56 -25.90
CA GLU A 1001 36.77 -44.58 -26.42
C GLU A 1001 38.17 -44.82 -25.87
N PHE A 1002 38.31 -45.01 -24.55
CA PHE A 1002 39.59 -45.31 -23.90
C PHE A 1002 40.22 -46.62 -24.38
N LEU A 1003 39.41 -47.62 -24.70
CA LEU A 1003 39.88 -48.90 -25.24
C LEU A 1003 40.09 -48.84 -26.77
N SER A 1004 39.61 -47.80 -27.47
CA SER A 1004 39.68 -47.72 -28.93
C SER A 1004 41.11 -47.70 -29.46
N ASP A 1005 42.04 -47.09 -28.72
CA ASP A 1005 43.47 -46.99 -29.06
C ASP A 1005 44.33 -48.15 -28.50
N LYS A 1006 43.72 -49.11 -27.79
CA LYS A 1006 44.46 -50.22 -27.13
C LYS A 1006 44.41 -51.54 -27.90
N ASP A 1007 45.31 -52.46 -27.59
CA ASP A 1007 45.33 -53.78 -28.21
C ASP A 1007 44.12 -54.65 -27.79
N PRO A 1008 43.64 -55.56 -28.66
CA PRO A 1008 42.63 -56.56 -28.29
C PRO A 1008 43.06 -57.38 -27.07
N GLY A 1009 42.17 -57.53 -26.09
CA GLY A 1009 42.44 -58.15 -24.79
C GLY A 1009 42.61 -57.15 -23.64
N GLU A 1010 42.73 -55.85 -23.91
CA GLU A 1010 42.75 -54.82 -22.87
C GLU A 1010 41.37 -54.60 -22.24
N SER A 1011 41.37 -54.35 -20.93
CA SER A 1011 40.15 -54.34 -20.12
C SER A 1011 40.14 -53.22 -19.08
N ILE A 1012 38.98 -52.62 -18.87
CA ILE A 1012 38.75 -51.63 -17.83
C ILE A 1012 37.54 -52.02 -16.98
N ILE A 1013 37.63 -51.83 -15.66
CA ILE A 1013 36.52 -52.00 -14.73
C ILE A 1013 35.94 -50.62 -14.48
N ARG A 1014 34.64 -50.49 -14.65
CA ARG A 1014 33.89 -49.27 -14.34
C ARG A 1014 32.69 -49.59 -13.46
N SER A 1015 32.11 -48.57 -12.87
CA SER A 1015 30.82 -48.66 -12.18
C SER A 1015 29.70 -49.07 -13.14
N SER A 1016 28.77 -49.89 -12.65
CA SER A 1016 27.60 -50.33 -13.41
C SER A 1016 26.46 -49.32 -13.31
N SER A 1017 25.68 -49.20 -14.38
CA SER A 1017 24.40 -48.47 -14.38
C SER A 1017 23.30 -49.19 -13.60
N ARG A 1018 23.47 -50.48 -13.27
CA ARG A 1018 22.51 -51.27 -12.49
C ARG A 1018 22.47 -50.94 -11.00
N GLY A 1019 23.38 -50.11 -10.51
CA GLY A 1019 23.41 -49.65 -9.13
C GLY A 1019 24.69 -50.03 -8.37
N PRO A 1020 24.77 -49.68 -7.08
CA PRO A 1020 26.00 -49.71 -6.29
C PRO A 1020 26.50 -51.12 -5.92
N SER A 1021 25.75 -52.18 -6.22
CA SER A 1021 26.13 -53.57 -5.97
C SER A 1021 26.79 -54.23 -7.19
N TYR A 1022 26.93 -53.49 -8.29
CA TYR A 1022 27.41 -54.01 -9.57
C TYR A 1022 28.58 -53.16 -10.10
N LEU A 1023 29.57 -53.85 -10.65
CA LEU A 1023 30.61 -53.29 -11.50
C LEU A 1023 30.50 -53.88 -12.91
N THR A 1024 31.10 -53.22 -13.90
CA THR A 1024 31.14 -53.71 -15.28
C THR A 1024 32.58 -53.74 -15.76
N LEU A 1025 33.06 -54.93 -16.14
CA LEU A 1025 34.30 -55.11 -16.88
C LEU A 1025 34.02 -54.90 -18.37
N THR A 1026 34.64 -53.90 -18.96
CA THR A 1026 34.61 -53.68 -20.41
C THR A 1026 35.93 -54.16 -21.00
N LEU A 1027 35.87 -55.09 -21.95
CA LEU A 1027 37.01 -55.74 -22.60
C LEU A 1027 36.96 -55.46 -24.09
N LYS A 1028 38.08 -55.05 -24.70
CA LYS A 1028 38.20 -54.97 -26.15
C LYS A 1028 38.40 -56.37 -26.73
N VAL A 1029 37.45 -56.84 -27.54
CA VAL A 1029 37.54 -58.15 -28.21
C VAL A 1029 38.21 -58.01 -29.57
N TYR A 1030 37.83 -56.98 -30.34
CA TYR A 1030 38.39 -56.66 -31.65
C TYR A 1030 38.17 -55.18 -32.00
N HIS A 1031 38.68 -54.71 -33.14
CA HIS A 1031 38.49 -53.32 -33.57
C HIS A 1031 37.00 -52.97 -33.67
N GLY A 1032 36.55 -52.03 -32.83
CA GLY A 1032 35.13 -51.63 -32.73
C GLY A 1032 34.20 -52.64 -32.03
N VAL A 1033 34.73 -53.74 -31.46
CA VAL A 1033 33.96 -54.77 -30.77
C VAL A 1033 34.39 -54.88 -29.31
N TYR A 1034 33.47 -54.56 -28.39
CA TYR A 1034 33.70 -54.56 -26.95
C TYR A 1034 32.73 -55.55 -26.26
N ALA A 1035 33.23 -56.27 -25.27
CA ALA A 1035 32.43 -57.12 -24.40
C ALA A 1035 32.27 -56.46 -23.03
N HIS A 1036 31.03 -56.38 -22.54
CA HIS A 1036 30.72 -55.88 -21.21
C HIS A 1036 30.28 -57.04 -20.33
N LYS A 1037 31.04 -57.34 -19.27
CA LYS A 1037 30.70 -58.37 -18.30
C LYS A 1037 30.38 -57.73 -16.96
N GLU A 1038 29.20 -58.03 -16.45
CA GLU A 1038 28.79 -57.58 -15.12
C GLU A 1038 29.48 -58.40 -14.03
N ILE A 1039 29.95 -57.70 -13.01
CA ILE A 1039 30.56 -58.23 -11.80
C ILE A 1039 29.63 -57.87 -10.65
N VAL A 1040 29.06 -58.87 -9.99
CA VAL A 1040 28.24 -58.69 -8.80
C VAL A 1040 29.17 -58.65 -7.59
N GLU A 1041 29.10 -57.58 -6.79
CA GLU A 1041 29.85 -57.47 -5.55
C GLU A 1041 29.02 -58.06 -4.39
N GLY A 1042 29.48 -59.17 -3.80
CA GLY A 1042 28.86 -59.76 -2.61
C GLY A 1042 29.33 -59.13 -1.30
N GLY A 1043 28.51 -59.23 -0.24
CA GLY A 1043 28.88 -58.86 1.13
C GLY A 1043 28.66 -57.39 1.53
N LYS A 1044 27.78 -56.66 0.84
CA LYS A 1044 27.37 -55.30 1.20
C LYS A 1044 25.95 -55.34 1.76
N ASP A 1045 25.78 -55.06 3.05
CA ASP A 1045 24.46 -54.85 3.65
C ASP A 1045 23.84 -53.57 3.05
N HIS A 1046 22.57 -53.65 2.65
CA HIS A 1046 21.84 -52.58 1.95
C HIS A 1046 21.17 -51.60 2.91
#